data_AF-A0A5E4MTQ3-F1
#
_entry.id   AF-A0A5E4MTQ3-F1
#
_cell.length_a   1.000
_cell.length_b   1.000
_cell.length_c   1.000
_cell.angle_alpha   90.00
_cell.angle_beta   90.00
_cell.angle_gamma   90.00
#
_symmetry.space_group_name_H-M   'P 1'
#
loop_
_entity.id
_entity.type
_entity.pdbx_description
1 polymer ?
#
loop_
_entity_poly.entity_id
_entity_poly.type
_entity_poly.pdbx_seq_one_letter_code
_entity_poly.pdbx_strand_id
1 'polypeptide(L)'
;MFLTVLGKEDLNTLEEMVVSLFGDIEKKNVDMPYWPDPIYKEEQLATKTIVVPVKDIRVLSVSFPIPDQTKFFKSLPNKYLSALLGHEGNSGILTVLKKRGWSSKLSAGSKFEARGIELFDIDVDLTEQGVDHVDDIIKLIFQYVNMLKREGPQEWFHDENKNISAMQFQFKDKGSPLDYVFRLSSNLINYSLKDVLTVEYIIREWRPDLIENLLSYFKPENMRVTIVSKVFQNKTDTVDKYYGTPYTISKIPVETLNEWQKDDLCEDFKMPLKNEFIATDFSLVPIDKNEPDHPHIIHESLILRSWFKTDTEFRFPKAFVSVDFFSHTVMADPFHCNIMSLFIRLFNENFTEYTWDATRASLHLSIKSNNYGFRLQLSGFNHKLHILLKKTIEELLTFKIDPLRFEILKEEKIRDLKNIAMEQPYFSAVRYDSIILSEAAWTPDELLATINDVNIKNIEEFIEQFLSHMFMESLIYGNIDKPKAIELTQILEKPFLSRNGFRKLLPRQMVRLREVQLEDGENTLYETTNDHHSSSCVNIHLQCGIQSSLNNMIVSLFNEIIKESCFNILRTQEQLGYIVFSSSSRIRGVLSMRIIVQSDRTPMYVDSRIESYIDTIQELLENMSDEEFEKYKDALTVKLLEKPKGLMKQAAVYLLEIDTQDYNFNRAQIEAEALKSIVKSDIVQFYAEQISRSSPKRQKLAVHVKSTLKNTNDDNTLANNNSTIIADITDFKKKHRLYALPSPFIPVGISSTKSKL
;
A
#
# COMPACT_ATOMS: atom_id res chain seq x y z
N MET A 1 -27.77 11.73 -17.42
CA MET A 1 -26.39 12.12 -17.09
C MET A 1 -26.39 12.67 -15.68
N PHE A 2 -25.37 12.37 -14.89
CA PHE A 2 -25.15 12.97 -13.58
C PHE A 2 -23.77 13.61 -13.59
N LEU A 3 -23.67 14.82 -13.03
CA LEU A 3 -22.46 15.62 -13.04
C LEU A 3 -22.25 16.17 -11.63
N THR A 4 -21.00 16.11 -11.15
CA THR A 4 -20.57 16.82 -9.95
C THR A 4 -19.41 17.73 -10.35
N VAL A 5 -19.53 19.02 -10.04
CA VAL A 5 -18.47 20.01 -10.22
C VAL A 5 -18.01 20.48 -8.85
N LEU A 6 -16.69 20.61 -8.67
CA LEU A 6 -16.07 21.15 -7.46
C LEU A 6 -15.13 22.29 -7.87
N GLY A 7 -15.44 23.50 -7.42
CA GLY A 7 -14.66 24.71 -7.70
C GLY A 7 -14.47 25.58 -6.45
N LYS A 8 -13.76 26.70 -6.61
CA LYS A 8 -13.60 27.72 -5.56
C LYS A 8 -14.71 28.77 -5.62
N GLU A 9 -15.39 28.84 -6.75
CA GLU A 9 -16.48 29.74 -7.08
C GLU A 9 -17.71 29.47 -6.20
N ASP A 10 -18.58 30.47 -6.04
CA ASP A 10 -19.85 30.28 -5.34
C ASP A 10 -20.83 29.40 -6.14
N LEU A 11 -21.88 28.93 -5.47
CA LEU A 11 -22.84 28.00 -6.06
C LEU A 11 -23.56 28.57 -7.29
N ASN A 12 -23.86 29.88 -7.32
CA ASN A 12 -24.55 30.50 -8.44
C ASN A 12 -23.62 30.53 -9.67
N THR A 13 -22.36 30.90 -9.47
CA THR A 13 -21.35 30.90 -10.53
C THR A 13 -21.13 29.49 -11.08
N LEU A 14 -21.03 28.48 -10.20
CA LEU A 14 -20.89 27.08 -10.62
C LEU A 14 -22.14 26.59 -11.38
N GLU A 15 -23.33 27.00 -10.96
CA GLU A 15 -24.57 26.69 -11.68
C GLU A 15 -24.58 27.30 -13.08
N GLU A 16 -24.24 28.59 -13.22
CA GLU A 16 -24.13 29.28 -14.51
C GLU A 16 -23.12 28.59 -15.45
N MET A 17 -21.95 28.20 -14.92
CA MET A 17 -20.94 27.44 -15.68
C MET A 17 -21.48 26.08 -16.14
N VAL A 18 -22.17 25.35 -15.27
CA VAL A 18 -22.73 24.04 -15.61
C VAL A 18 -23.84 24.17 -16.65
N VAL A 19 -24.75 25.13 -16.47
CA VAL A 19 -25.87 25.37 -17.41
C VAL A 19 -25.34 25.79 -18.78
N SER A 20 -24.36 26.68 -18.84
CA SER A 20 -23.79 27.15 -20.11
C SER A 20 -23.03 26.07 -20.89
N LEU A 21 -22.36 25.15 -20.20
CA LEU A 21 -21.56 24.09 -20.85
C LEU A 21 -22.34 22.80 -21.12
N PHE A 22 -23.31 22.46 -20.28
CA PHE A 22 -23.99 21.16 -20.31
C PHE A 22 -25.51 21.28 -20.51
N GLY A 23 -26.09 22.48 -20.45
CA GLY A 23 -27.54 22.70 -20.56
C GLY A 23 -28.13 22.31 -21.92
N ASP A 24 -27.33 22.42 -22.98
CA ASP A 24 -27.73 22.07 -24.36
C ASP A 24 -27.63 20.57 -24.67
N ILE A 25 -27.21 19.74 -23.71
CA ILE A 25 -27.15 18.28 -23.92
C ILE A 25 -28.57 17.72 -24.05
N GLU A 26 -28.89 17.21 -25.24
CA GLU A 26 -30.20 16.67 -25.58
C GLU A 26 -30.64 15.54 -24.62
N LYS A 27 -31.84 15.70 -24.03
CA LYS A 27 -32.48 14.64 -23.23
C LYS A 27 -33.20 13.63 -24.14
N LYS A 28 -32.50 12.55 -24.50
CA LYS A 28 -33.04 11.45 -25.32
C LYS A 28 -34.06 10.54 -24.64
N ASN A 29 -34.42 10.80 -23.38
CA ASN A 29 -35.35 10.00 -22.57
C ASN A 29 -35.07 8.49 -22.60
N VAL A 30 -33.79 8.11 -22.47
CA VAL A 30 -33.36 6.71 -22.42
C VAL A 30 -33.64 6.16 -21.03
N ASP A 31 -34.38 5.06 -20.96
CA ASP A 31 -34.59 4.33 -19.71
C ASP A 31 -33.29 3.69 -19.23
N MET A 32 -33.07 3.76 -17.94
CA MET A 32 -31.89 3.20 -17.29
C MET A 32 -31.98 1.66 -17.31
N PRO A 33 -31.02 0.94 -17.94
CA PRO A 33 -31.07 -0.51 -18.01
C PRO A 33 -31.09 -1.17 -16.63
N TYR A 34 -31.98 -2.15 -16.46
CA TYR A 34 -32.10 -2.99 -15.29
C TYR A 34 -32.06 -4.44 -15.75
N TRP A 35 -31.32 -5.29 -15.04
CA TRP A 35 -31.17 -6.70 -15.37
C TRP A 35 -31.92 -7.54 -14.34
N PRO A 36 -33.20 -7.87 -14.59
CA PRO A 36 -34.02 -8.63 -13.65
C PRO A 36 -33.67 -10.12 -13.67
N ASP A 37 -33.06 -10.60 -14.75
CA ASP A 37 -32.72 -12.01 -14.92
C ASP A 37 -31.52 -12.35 -14.02
N PRO A 38 -31.58 -13.46 -13.24
CA PRO A 38 -30.45 -13.94 -12.47
C PRO A 38 -29.21 -14.12 -13.35
N ILE A 39 -28.07 -13.62 -12.89
CA ILE A 39 -26.78 -13.78 -13.59
C ILE A 39 -26.38 -15.27 -13.73
N TYR A 40 -26.85 -16.10 -12.81
CA TYR A 40 -26.70 -17.56 -12.84
C TYR A 40 -28.06 -18.22 -12.87
N LYS A 41 -28.23 -19.17 -13.79
CA LYS A 41 -29.40 -20.07 -13.83
C LYS A 41 -29.27 -21.17 -12.79
N GLU A 42 -30.35 -21.89 -12.48
CA GLU A 42 -30.34 -22.99 -11.51
C GLU A 42 -29.30 -24.08 -11.84
N GLU A 43 -29.11 -24.40 -13.13
CA GLU A 43 -28.08 -25.33 -13.58
C GLU A 43 -26.65 -24.81 -13.36
N GLN A 44 -26.46 -23.52 -13.10
CA GLN A 44 -25.20 -22.87 -12.77
C GLN A 44 -25.02 -22.63 -11.27
N LEU A 45 -25.99 -22.98 -10.41
CA LEU A 45 -25.83 -22.97 -8.95
C LEU A 45 -25.39 -24.34 -8.43
N ALA A 46 -24.95 -24.41 -7.17
CA ALA A 46 -24.38 -25.62 -6.59
C ALA A 46 -23.27 -26.22 -7.47
N THR A 47 -22.39 -25.34 -7.98
CA THR A 47 -21.25 -25.73 -8.83
C THR A 47 -19.93 -25.48 -8.11
N LYS A 48 -18.95 -26.34 -8.37
CA LYS A 48 -17.55 -26.21 -7.96
C LYS A 48 -16.70 -25.93 -9.20
N THR A 49 -16.03 -24.79 -9.21
CA THR A 49 -15.13 -24.35 -10.27
C THR A 49 -13.70 -24.47 -9.77
N ILE A 50 -12.86 -25.19 -10.48
CA ILE A 50 -11.44 -25.32 -10.17
C ILE A 50 -10.67 -24.50 -11.21
N VAL A 51 -9.75 -23.66 -10.76
CA VAL A 51 -8.99 -22.71 -11.60
C VAL A 51 -7.49 -22.87 -11.33
N VAL A 52 -6.70 -22.90 -12.39
CA VAL A 52 -5.23 -22.95 -12.31
C VAL A 52 -4.67 -21.51 -12.44
N PRO A 53 -4.07 -20.95 -11.38
CA PRO A 53 -3.52 -19.59 -11.42
C PRO A 53 -2.12 -19.53 -12.04
N VAL A 54 -1.76 -18.34 -12.53
CA VAL A 54 -0.37 -18.03 -12.93
C VAL A 54 0.54 -17.96 -11.71
N LYS A 55 0.15 -17.16 -10.71
CA LYS A 55 0.83 -17.09 -9.41
C LYS A 55 0.58 -18.34 -8.60
N ASP A 56 1.53 -18.75 -7.77
CA ASP A 56 1.27 -19.76 -6.75
C ASP A 56 0.44 -19.11 -5.63
N ILE A 57 -0.88 -19.20 -5.78
CA ILE A 57 -1.88 -18.73 -4.83
C ILE A 57 -2.88 -19.85 -4.58
N ARG A 58 -3.46 -19.86 -3.39
CA ARG A 58 -4.48 -20.84 -2.99
C ARG A 58 -5.64 -20.08 -2.37
N VAL A 59 -6.79 -20.10 -3.03
CA VAL A 59 -7.97 -19.32 -2.64
C VAL A 59 -9.22 -20.17 -2.81
N LEU A 60 -10.09 -20.15 -1.80
CA LEU A 60 -11.47 -20.59 -1.87
C LEU A 60 -12.37 -19.35 -1.90
N SER A 61 -13.26 -19.27 -2.88
CA SER A 61 -14.31 -18.25 -2.95
C SER A 61 -15.67 -18.93 -2.95
N VAL A 62 -16.53 -18.57 -2.01
CA VAL A 62 -17.92 -19.03 -1.91
C VAL A 62 -18.83 -17.85 -2.20
N SER A 63 -19.49 -17.87 -3.35
CA SER A 63 -20.31 -16.77 -3.86
C SER A 63 -21.80 -17.12 -3.83
N PHE A 64 -22.61 -16.21 -3.30
CA PHE A 64 -24.06 -16.33 -3.23
C PHE A 64 -24.73 -15.22 -4.04
N PRO A 65 -25.56 -15.54 -5.04
CA PRO A 65 -26.42 -14.56 -5.68
C PRO A 65 -27.47 -14.09 -4.69
N ILE A 66 -27.54 -12.77 -4.49
CA ILE A 66 -28.48 -12.12 -3.60
C ILE A 66 -29.28 -11.04 -4.35
N PRO A 67 -30.47 -10.65 -3.88
CA PRO A 67 -31.19 -9.53 -4.47
C PRO A 67 -30.39 -8.24 -4.35
N ASP A 68 -30.55 -7.34 -5.33
CA ASP A 68 -29.98 -5.99 -5.28
C ASP A 68 -30.39 -5.24 -4.00
N GLN A 69 -29.39 -4.90 -3.18
CA GLN A 69 -29.50 -4.27 -1.88
C GLN A 69 -29.46 -2.73 -1.94
N THR A 70 -29.26 -2.14 -3.12
CA THR A 70 -29.16 -0.68 -3.32
C THR A 70 -30.34 0.08 -2.70
N LYS A 71 -31.56 -0.47 -2.81
CA LYS A 71 -32.78 0.12 -2.23
C LYS A 71 -32.82 0.11 -0.70
N PHE A 72 -32.00 -0.71 -0.05
CA PHE A 72 -31.93 -0.89 1.41
C PHE A 72 -30.76 -0.13 2.04
N PHE A 73 -30.21 0.88 1.37
CA PHE A 73 -29.08 1.69 1.85
C PHE A 73 -29.30 2.38 3.21
N LYS A 74 -30.54 2.47 3.69
CA LYS A 74 -30.86 3.04 5.00
C LYS A 74 -30.65 2.07 6.16
N SER A 75 -30.69 0.75 5.90
CA SER A 75 -30.51 -0.30 6.91
C SER A 75 -29.26 -1.16 6.68
N LEU A 76 -28.73 -1.20 5.45
CA LEU A 76 -27.47 -1.86 5.08
C LEU A 76 -27.31 -3.30 5.63
N PRO A 77 -28.30 -4.20 5.38
CA PRO A 77 -28.26 -5.57 5.90
C PRO A 77 -27.06 -6.37 5.36
N ASN A 78 -26.62 -6.07 4.13
CA ASN A 78 -25.42 -6.67 3.54
C ASN A 78 -24.14 -6.30 4.31
N LYS A 79 -23.98 -5.04 4.73
CA LYS A 79 -22.84 -4.64 5.56
C LYS A 79 -22.89 -5.29 6.95
N TYR A 80 -24.08 -5.44 7.53
CA TYR A 80 -24.26 -6.15 8.80
C TYR A 80 -23.74 -7.59 8.72
N LEU A 81 -24.14 -8.35 7.69
CA LEU A 81 -23.66 -9.72 7.49
C LEU A 81 -22.18 -9.79 7.11
N SER A 82 -21.69 -8.85 6.30
CA SER A 82 -20.26 -8.75 5.94
C SER A 82 -19.39 -8.60 7.20
N ALA A 83 -19.81 -7.75 8.14
CA ALA A 83 -19.07 -7.51 9.39
C ALA A 83 -19.04 -8.74 10.32
N LEU A 84 -20.05 -9.62 10.28
CA LEU A 84 -20.09 -10.85 11.07
C LEU A 84 -19.32 -11.99 10.40
N LEU A 85 -19.60 -12.25 9.12
CA LEU A 85 -18.95 -13.32 8.36
C LEU A 85 -17.46 -13.06 8.14
N GLY A 86 -17.06 -11.78 8.04
CA GLY A 86 -15.67 -11.34 7.95
C GLY A 86 -15.03 -10.98 9.29
N HIS A 87 -15.62 -11.37 10.42
CA HIS A 87 -15.10 -11.00 11.74
C HIS A 87 -13.80 -11.74 12.07
N GLU A 88 -12.73 -11.00 12.35
CA GLU A 88 -11.39 -11.55 12.63
C GLU A 88 -11.05 -11.65 14.13
N GLY A 89 -12.00 -11.37 15.03
CA GLY A 89 -11.81 -11.60 16.47
C GLY A 89 -11.95 -13.08 16.86
N ASN A 90 -11.67 -13.36 18.14
CA ASN A 90 -11.47 -14.69 18.77
C ASN A 90 -12.53 -15.82 18.58
N SER A 91 -13.64 -15.55 17.90
CA SER A 91 -14.80 -16.44 17.76
C SER A 91 -15.39 -16.47 16.34
N GLY A 92 -14.71 -15.83 15.38
CA GLY A 92 -15.10 -15.84 13.96
C GLY A 92 -14.65 -17.09 13.20
N ILE A 93 -15.10 -17.19 11.94
CA ILE A 93 -14.72 -18.26 11.02
C ILE A 93 -13.19 -18.33 10.91
N LEU A 94 -12.55 -17.18 10.68
CA LEU A 94 -11.10 -17.10 10.47
C LEU A 94 -10.29 -17.66 11.65
N THR A 95 -10.66 -17.37 12.90
CA THR A 95 -9.96 -17.90 14.08
C THR A 95 -10.00 -19.42 14.12
N VAL A 96 -11.14 -20.05 13.81
CA VAL A 96 -11.25 -21.51 13.77
C VAL A 96 -10.38 -22.09 12.64
N LEU A 97 -10.36 -21.44 11.47
CA LEU A 97 -9.51 -21.86 10.36
C LEU A 97 -8.01 -21.71 10.67
N LYS A 98 -7.61 -20.64 11.36
CA LYS A 98 -6.23 -20.42 11.82
C LYS A 98 -5.79 -21.48 12.81
N LYS A 99 -6.63 -21.82 13.80
CA LYS A 99 -6.37 -22.89 14.78
C LYS A 99 -6.20 -24.26 14.16
N ARG A 100 -6.92 -24.54 13.06
CA ARG A 100 -6.80 -25.78 12.29
C ARG A 100 -5.66 -25.76 11.27
N GLY A 101 -4.98 -24.62 11.10
CA GLY A 101 -3.90 -24.46 10.13
C GLY A 101 -4.38 -24.44 8.67
N TRP A 102 -5.66 -24.12 8.41
CA TRP A 102 -6.26 -24.19 7.07
C TRP A 102 -6.23 -22.86 6.31
N SER A 103 -6.16 -21.72 7.02
CA SER A 103 -6.17 -20.38 6.43
C SER A 103 -5.40 -19.37 7.31
N SER A 104 -5.10 -18.21 6.74
CA SER A 104 -4.53 -17.03 7.41
C SER A 104 -5.39 -15.78 7.23
N LYS A 105 -6.25 -15.70 6.20
CA LYS A 105 -7.05 -14.53 5.83
C LYS A 105 -8.43 -14.95 5.33
N LEU A 106 -9.43 -14.18 5.72
CA LEU A 106 -10.80 -14.31 5.25
C LEU A 106 -11.38 -12.93 5.02
N SER A 107 -12.11 -12.75 3.93
CA SER A 107 -12.93 -11.57 3.69
C SER A 107 -14.34 -11.99 3.30
N ALA A 108 -15.32 -11.25 3.79
CA ALA A 108 -16.72 -11.43 3.41
C ALA A 108 -17.33 -10.09 3.03
N GLY A 109 -18.07 -10.05 1.93
CA GLY A 109 -18.58 -8.79 1.43
C GLY A 109 -19.60 -8.95 0.33
N SER A 110 -20.43 -7.93 0.18
CA SER A 110 -21.31 -7.80 -0.97
C SER A 110 -20.62 -7.07 -2.12
N LYS A 111 -20.85 -7.55 -3.34
CA LYS A 111 -20.32 -7.04 -4.59
C LYS A 111 -21.47 -6.70 -5.53
N PHE A 112 -21.66 -5.40 -5.75
CA PHE A 112 -22.60 -4.88 -6.74
C PHE A 112 -21.98 -5.04 -8.14
N GLU A 113 -22.64 -5.81 -9.02
CA GLU A 113 -22.18 -6.02 -10.41
C GLU A 113 -22.95 -5.11 -11.38
N ALA A 114 -24.27 -5.09 -11.27
CA ALA A 114 -25.15 -4.25 -12.06
C ALA A 114 -26.49 -4.07 -11.34
N ARG A 115 -27.34 -3.15 -11.81
CA ARG A 115 -28.69 -3.00 -11.25
C ARG A 115 -29.51 -4.27 -11.44
N GLY A 116 -29.97 -4.85 -10.34
CA GLY A 116 -30.62 -6.16 -10.30
C GLY A 116 -29.67 -7.34 -10.04
N ILE A 117 -28.34 -7.13 -10.05
CA ILE A 117 -27.34 -8.18 -9.87
C ILE A 117 -26.36 -7.81 -8.76
N GLU A 118 -26.44 -8.53 -7.65
CA GLU A 118 -25.53 -8.42 -6.51
C GLU A 118 -25.11 -9.82 -6.05
N LEU A 119 -23.84 -9.98 -5.70
CA LEU A 119 -23.26 -11.21 -5.17
C LEU A 119 -22.76 -10.97 -3.75
N PHE A 120 -22.81 -11.99 -2.90
CA PHE A 120 -22.14 -11.99 -1.61
C PHE A 120 -21.03 -13.04 -1.63
N ASP A 121 -19.79 -12.59 -1.47
CA ASP A 121 -18.61 -13.45 -1.57
C ASP A 121 -17.99 -13.65 -0.18
N ILE A 122 -17.59 -14.88 0.11
CA ILE A 122 -16.74 -15.26 1.23
C ILE A 122 -15.46 -15.84 0.64
N ASP A 123 -14.39 -15.07 0.70
CA ASP A 123 -13.07 -15.44 0.18
C ASP A 123 -12.16 -15.85 1.33
N VAL A 124 -11.51 -16.99 1.18
CA VAL A 124 -10.64 -17.63 2.17
C VAL A 124 -9.33 -17.96 1.49
N ASP A 125 -8.22 -17.44 1.99
CA ASP A 125 -6.91 -17.95 1.55
C ASP A 125 -6.67 -19.34 2.13
N LEU A 126 -5.92 -20.18 1.42
CA LEU A 126 -5.69 -21.56 1.84
C LEU A 126 -4.20 -21.81 2.10
N THR A 127 -3.92 -22.53 3.18
CA THR A 127 -2.61 -23.16 3.40
C THR A 127 -2.45 -24.37 2.48
N GLU A 128 -1.29 -25.04 2.50
CA GLU A 128 -1.14 -26.33 1.82
C GLU A 128 -2.20 -27.34 2.27
N GLN A 129 -2.39 -27.47 3.58
CA GLN A 129 -3.41 -28.37 4.15
C GLN A 129 -4.83 -27.87 3.89
N GLY A 130 -5.06 -26.55 3.89
CA GLY A 130 -6.38 -25.97 3.67
C GLY A 130 -7.01 -26.36 2.33
N VAL A 131 -6.20 -26.62 1.30
CA VAL A 131 -6.68 -27.08 -0.01
C VAL A 131 -7.33 -28.46 0.05
N ASP A 132 -6.85 -29.34 0.94
CA ASP A 132 -7.40 -30.68 1.11
C ASP A 132 -8.66 -30.69 2.00
N HIS A 133 -8.93 -29.57 2.69
CA HIS A 133 -10.05 -29.39 3.63
C HIS A 133 -11.13 -28.43 3.13
N VAL A 134 -11.20 -28.16 1.82
CA VAL A 134 -12.18 -27.19 1.27
C VAL A 134 -13.61 -27.51 1.67
N ASP A 135 -14.03 -28.77 1.60
CA ASP A 135 -15.41 -29.14 1.92
C ASP A 135 -15.69 -29.00 3.44
N ASP A 136 -14.68 -29.17 4.29
CA ASP A 136 -14.77 -28.91 5.74
C ASP A 136 -14.86 -27.40 6.05
N ILE A 137 -14.10 -26.57 5.30
CA ILE A 137 -14.15 -25.10 5.42
C ILE A 137 -15.54 -24.58 5.04
N ILE A 138 -16.10 -25.08 3.93
CA ILE A 138 -17.46 -24.72 3.51
C ILE A 138 -18.48 -25.16 4.57
N LYS A 139 -18.31 -26.35 5.15
CA LYS A 139 -19.15 -26.80 6.26
C LYS A 139 -19.08 -25.84 7.46
N LEU A 140 -17.89 -25.39 7.85
CA LEU A 140 -17.72 -24.38 8.91
C LEU A 140 -18.41 -23.06 8.59
N ILE A 141 -18.37 -22.60 7.34
CA ILE A 141 -19.12 -21.41 6.90
C ILE A 141 -20.62 -21.61 7.14
N PHE A 142 -21.18 -22.76 6.76
CA PHE A 142 -22.60 -23.04 7.00
C PHE A 142 -22.95 -23.23 8.48
N GLN A 143 -22.07 -23.82 9.29
CA GLN A 143 -22.25 -23.88 10.75
C GLN A 143 -22.29 -22.48 11.38
N TYR A 144 -21.49 -21.53 10.88
CA TYR A 144 -21.55 -20.14 11.30
C TYR A 144 -22.86 -19.47 10.85
N VAL A 145 -23.31 -19.71 9.61
CA VAL A 145 -24.62 -19.25 9.13
C VAL A 145 -25.77 -19.81 9.98
N ASN A 146 -25.71 -21.09 10.38
CA ASN A 146 -26.69 -21.71 11.28
C ASN A 146 -26.69 -21.06 12.67
N MET A 147 -25.51 -20.77 13.23
CA MET A 147 -25.39 -20.01 14.47
C MET A 147 -26.08 -18.65 14.33
N LEU A 148 -25.81 -17.89 13.27
CA LEU A 148 -26.46 -16.60 13.02
C LEU A 148 -27.99 -16.70 12.90
N LYS A 149 -28.50 -17.77 12.26
CA LYS A 149 -29.94 -18.03 12.15
C LYS A 149 -30.58 -18.33 13.51
N ARG A 150 -29.89 -19.02 14.41
CA ARG A 150 -30.39 -19.36 15.75
C ARG A 150 -30.36 -18.18 16.71
N GLU A 151 -29.28 -17.40 16.69
CA GLU A 151 -29.13 -16.19 17.52
C GLU A 151 -30.06 -15.07 17.05
N GLY A 152 -30.30 -14.98 15.74
CA GLY A 152 -31.08 -13.92 15.11
C GLY A 152 -30.35 -12.56 15.09
N PRO A 153 -30.89 -11.56 14.38
CA PRO A 153 -30.28 -10.24 14.28
C PRO A 153 -30.16 -9.54 15.64
N GLN A 154 -28.95 -9.08 15.95
CA GLN A 154 -28.63 -8.37 17.18
C GLN A 154 -28.64 -6.85 17.01
N GLU A 155 -29.56 -6.16 17.67
CA GLU A 155 -29.70 -4.70 17.60
C GLU A 155 -28.47 -3.96 18.16
N TRP A 156 -27.88 -4.47 19.25
CA TRP A 156 -26.68 -3.86 19.83
C TRP A 156 -25.51 -3.80 18.84
N PHE A 157 -25.36 -4.82 17.97
CA PHE A 157 -24.30 -4.88 16.97
C PHE A 157 -24.62 -3.94 15.79
N HIS A 158 -25.89 -3.80 15.44
CA HIS A 158 -26.32 -2.79 14.48
C HIS A 158 -26.02 -1.37 14.98
N ASP A 159 -26.39 -1.06 16.23
CA ASP A 159 -26.14 0.24 16.83
C ASP A 159 -24.65 0.55 16.94
N GLU A 160 -23.83 -0.46 17.21
CA GLU A 160 -22.37 -0.35 17.16
C GLU A 160 -21.88 0.11 15.78
N ASN A 161 -22.26 -0.61 14.72
CA ASN A 161 -21.86 -0.29 13.34
C ASN A 161 -22.43 1.06 12.87
N LYS A 162 -23.65 1.40 13.30
CA LYS A 162 -24.28 2.69 13.05
C LYS A 162 -23.49 3.83 13.68
N ASN A 163 -23.13 3.71 14.96
CA ASN A 163 -22.35 4.71 15.67
C ASN A 163 -20.96 4.87 15.07
N ILE A 164 -20.26 3.76 14.79
CA ILE A 164 -18.96 3.76 14.12
C ILE A 164 -19.03 4.51 12.78
N SER A 165 -20.00 4.16 11.93
CA SER A 165 -20.11 4.74 10.60
C SER A 165 -20.52 6.22 10.65
N ALA A 166 -21.36 6.61 11.61
CA ALA A 166 -21.71 8.01 11.85
C ALA A 166 -20.50 8.85 12.28
N MET A 167 -19.66 8.33 13.18
CA MET A 167 -18.43 9.01 13.62
C MET A 167 -17.43 9.12 12.47
N GLN A 168 -17.27 8.08 11.66
CA GLN A 168 -16.42 8.12 10.46
C GLN A 168 -16.86 9.21 9.48
N PHE A 169 -18.17 9.41 9.31
CA PHE A 169 -18.70 10.50 8.48
C PHE A 169 -18.46 11.87 9.09
N GLN A 170 -18.77 12.03 10.39
CA GLN A 170 -18.63 13.30 11.10
C GLN A 170 -17.18 13.81 11.09
N PHE A 171 -16.20 12.91 11.23
CA PHE A 171 -14.78 13.24 11.29
C PHE A 171 -14.02 12.81 10.02
N LYS A 172 -14.70 12.75 8.87
CA LYS A 172 -14.08 12.39 7.60
C LYS A 172 -13.08 13.45 7.14
N ASP A 173 -11.85 13.04 6.83
CA ASP A 173 -10.85 13.93 6.25
C ASP A 173 -11.24 14.37 4.82
N LYS A 174 -10.76 15.54 4.39
CA LYS A 174 -10.96 15.98 3.01
C LYS A 174 -10.17 15.07 2.07
N GLY A 175 -10.90 14.37 1.20
CA GLY A 175 -10.32 13.49 0.20
C GLY A 175 -9.71 14.25 -0.99
N SER A 176 -9.25 13.49 -1.98
CA SER A 176 -8.92 14.04 -3.31
C SER A 176 -10.18 14.66 -3.93
N PRO A 177 -10.11 15.89 -4.48
CA PRO A 177 -11.19 16.47 -5.27
C PRO A 177 -11.70 15.55 -6.37
N LEU A 178 -10.79 14.89 -7.10
CA LEU A 178 -11.13 14.01 -8.21
C LEU A 178 -11.93 12.79 -7.74
N ASP A 179 -11.43 12.09 -6.72
CA ASP A 179 -12.12 10.92 -6.16
C ASP A 179 -13.47 11.32 -5.55
N TYR A 180 -13.53 12.52 -4.96
CA TYR A 180 -14.76 13.04 -4.37
C TYR A 180 -15.85 13.28 -5.43
N VAL A 181 -15.54 13.98 -6.53
CA VAL A 181 -16.51 14.23 -7.60
C VAL A 181 -16.86 12.95 -8.37
N PHE A 182 -15.90 12.05 -8.56
CA PHE A 182 -16.13 10.74 -9.19
C PHE A 182 -17.12 9.90 -8.37
N ARG A 183 -16.88 9.79 -7.06
CA ARG A 183 -17.75 9.06 -6.14
C ARG A 183 -19.15 9.67 -6.08
N LEU A 184 -19.27 10.99 -5.96
CA LEU A 184 -20.59 11.64 -5.89
C LEU A 184 -21.37 11.50 -7.20
N SER A 185 -20.73 11.69 -8.34
CA SER A 185 -21.37 11.51 -9.65
C SER A 185 -21.89 10.09 -9.83
N SER A 186 -21.13 9.09 -9.34
CA SER A 186 -21.54 7.69 -9.34
C SER A 186 -22.72 7.43 -8.40
N ASN A 187 -22.71 8.01 -7.20
CA ASN A 187 -23.80 7.86 -6.23
C ASN A 187 -25.10 8.51 -6.71
N LEU A 188 -25.04 9.63 -7.45
CA LEU A 188 -26.22 10.28 -8.02
C LEU A 188 -26.99 9.39 -9.01
N ILE A 189 -26.36 8.34 -9.55
CA ILE A 189 -27.05 7.36 -10.42
C ILE A 189 -28.16 6.63 -9.67
N ASN A 190 -27.92 6.32 -8.39
CA ASN A 190 -28.79 5.44 -7.60
C ASN A 190 -29.50 6.14 -6.43
N TYR A 191 -29.02 7.31 -6.01
CA TYR A 191 -29.45 7.96 -4.78
C TYR A 191 -29.88 9.41 -4.99
N SER A 192 -30.75 9.88 -4.09
CA SER A 192 -31.23 11.26 -4.12
C SER A 192 -30.12 12.27 -3.79
N LEU A 193 -30.30 13.52 -4.22
CA LEU A 193 -29.39 14.63 -3.86
C LEU A 193 -29.22 14.80 -2.34
N LYS A 194 -30.25 14.47 -1.54
CA LYS A 194 -30.21 14.58 -0.08
C LYS A 194 -29.36 13.48 0.57
N ASP A 195 -29.21 12.33 -0.08
CA ASP A 195 -28.57 11.16 0.50
C ASP A 195 -27.16 10.92 -0.04
N VAL A 196 -26.78 11.50 -1.19
CA VAL A 196 -25.52 11.25 -1.92
C VAL A 196 -24.25 11.37 -1.06
N LEU A 197 -24.26 12.25 -0.06
CA LEU A 197 -23.13 12.44 0.86
C LEU A 197 -23.11 11.36 1.97
N THR A 198 -24.28 10.90 2.40
CA THR A 198 -24.47 10.11 3.63
C THR A 198 -24.69 8.62 3.38
N VAL A 199 -25.05 8.22 2.15
CA VAL A 199 -25.52 6.86 1.81
C VAL A 199 -24.55 5.74 2.18
N GLU A 200 -23.25 6.01 2.13
CA GLU A 200 -22.22 5.03 2.47
C GLU A 200 -21.99 4.87 3.99
N TYR A 201 -22.50 5.80 4.80
CA TYR A 201 -22.11 5.96 6.20
C TYR A 201 -23.29 5.93 7.19
N ILE A 202 -24.37 6.65 6.91
CA ILE A 202 -25.42 6.90 7.90
C ILE A 202 -26.46 5.78 7.82
N ILE A 203 -26.36 4.85 8.76
CA ILE A 203 -27.37 3.80 8.99
C ILE A 203 -28.52 4.41 9.79
N ARG A 204 -29.73 4.39 9.21
CA ARG A 204 -30.91 5.07 9.77
C ARG A 204 -31.92 4.11 10.38
N GLU A 205 -32.09 2.95 9.76
CA GLU A 205 -33.19 2.02 10.05
C GLU A 205 -32.65 0.69 10.56
N TRP A 206 -33.14 0.26 11.73
CA TRP A 206 -32.99 -1.12 12.18
C TRP A 206 -34.05 -1.98 11.48
N ARG A 207 -33.60 -2.95 10.66
CA ARG A 207 -34.46 -3.82 9.85
C ARG A 207 -34.02 -5.28 9.99
N PRO A 208 -34.32 -5.93 11.13
CA PRO A 208 -33.94 -7.33 11.37
C PRO A 208 -34.58 -8.27 10.34
N ASP A 209 -35.78 -7.93 9.85
CA ASP A 209 -36.48 -8.67 8.80
C ASP A 209 -35.69 -8.74 7.48
N LEU A 210 -34.97 -7.67 7.12
CA LEU A 210 -34.13 -7.64 5.93
C LEU A 210 -32.83 -8.43 6.12
N ILE A 211 -32.30 -8.47 7.35
CA ILE A 211 -31.12 -9.27 7.69
C ILE A 211 -31.47 -10.77 7.63
N GLU A 212 -32.60 -11.17 8.22
CA GLU A 212 -33.10 -12.55 8.15
C GLU A 212 -33.42 -12.96 6.71
N ASN A 213 -34.07 -12.07 5.94
CA ASN A 213 -34.35 -12.33 4.54
C ASN A 213 -33.07 -12.53 3.74
N LEU A 214 -32.06 -11.67 3.93
CA LEU A 214 -30.78 -11.80 3.24
C LEU A 214 -30.05 -13.08 3.66
N LEU A 215 -30.03 -13.42 4.95
CA LEU A 215 -29.42 -14.65 5.48
C LEU A 215 -30.09 -15.92 4.91
N SER A 216 -31.35 -15.84 4.46
CA SER A 216 -32.05 -16.96 3.82
C SER A 216 -31.48 -17.36 2.44
N TYR A 217 -30.69 -16.49 1.79
CA TYR A 217 -30.01 -16.80 0.53
C TYR A 217 -28.71 -17.60 0.72
N PHE A 218 -28.21 -17.70 1.96
CA PHE A 218 -27.00 -18.44 2.33
C PHE A 218 -27.35 -19.90 2.52
N LYS A 219 -27.49 -20.60 1.40
CA LYS A 219 -27.87 -22.01 1.32
C LYS A 219 -26.92 -22.76 0.37
N PRO A 220 -26.58 -24.03 0.64
CA PRO A 220 -25.71 -24.83 -0.23
C PRO A 220 -26.16 -24.89 -1.69
N GLU A 221 -27.47 -24.95 -1.94
CA GLU A 221 -28.03 -24.99 -3.29
C GLU A 221 -27.94 -23.65 -4.06
N ASN A 222 -27.81 -22.53 -3.36
CA ASN A 222 -27.76 -21.19 -3.97
C ASN A 222 -26.31 -20.71 -4.20
N MET A 223 -25.29 -21.47 -3.82
CA MET A 223 -23.91 -21.00 -3.88
C MET A 223 -23.17 -21.44 -5.15
N ARG A 224 -22.08 -20.75 -5.45
CA ARG A 224 -21.03 -21.16 -6.39
C ARG A 224 -19.70 -21.15 -5.67
N VAL A 225 -18.96 -22.25 -5.79
CA VAL A 225 -17.65 -22.43 -5.16
C VAL A 225 -16.59 -22.29 -6.24
N THR A 226 -15.57 -21.47 -6.01
CA THR A 226 -14.37 -21.38 -6.87
C THR A 226 -13.13 -21.67 -6.05
N ILE A 227 -12.28 -22.57 -6.53
CA ILE A 227 -11.02 -22.94 -5.90
C ILE A 227 -9.89 -22.66 -6.88
N VAL A 228 -8.98 -21.79 -6.47
CA VAL A 228 -7.83 -21.38 -7.26
C VAL A 228 -6.59 -22.00 -6.64
N SER A 229 -5.89 -22.89 -7.35
CA SER A 229 -4.62 -23.46 -6.87
C SER A 229 -3.82 -24.15 -7.97
N LYS A 230 -2.48 -24.09 -7.89
CA LYS A 230 -1.58 -24.82 -8.79
C LYS A 230 -1.64 -26.34 -8.63
N VAL A 231 -2.18 -26.87 -7.52
CA VAL A 231 -2.32 -28.34 -7.32
C VAL A 231 -3.27 -29.01 -8.32
N PHE A 232 -4.05 -28.19 -9.04
CA PHE A 232 -4.98 -28.61 -10.09
C PHE A 232 -4.38 -28.50 -11.50
N GLN A 233 -3.08 -28.19 -11.62
CA GLN A 233 -2.38 -28.24 -12.89
C GLN A 233 -2.61 -29.60 -13.56
N ASN A 234 -3.00 -29.57 -14.83
CA ASN A 234 -3.34 -30.76 -15.64
C ASN A 234 -4.55 -31.58 -15.14
N LYS A 235 -5.34 -31.05 -14.21
CA LYS A 235 -6.62 -31.63 -13.74
C LYS A 235 -7.84 -30.86 -14.26
N THR A 236 -7.64 -30.02 -15.26
CA THR A 236 -8.68 -29.20 -15.89
C THR A 236 -8.93 -29.62 -17.33
N ASP A 237 -10.14 -29.39 -17.82
CA ASP A 237 -10.64 -29.83 -19.13
C ASP A 237 -11.05 -28.68 -20.05
N THR A 238 -11.10 -27.46 -19.51
CA THR A 238 -11.55 -26.27 -20.23
C THR A 238 -10.51 -25.15 -20.09
N VAL A 239 -10.48 -24.26 -21.08
CA VAL A 239 -9.61 -23.08 -21.09
C VAL A 239 -10.46 -21.86 -21.42
N ASP A 240 -10.32 -20.80 -20.63
CA ASP A 240 -10.99 -19.54 -20.91
C ASP A 240 -10.51 -18.95 -22.25
N LYS A 241 -11.45 -18.42 -23.03
CA LYS A 241 -11.19 -17.95 -24.39
C LYS A 241 -10.33 -16.68 -24.44
N TYR A 242 -10.41 -15.82 -23.44
CA TYR A 242 -9.82 -14.48 -23.48
C TYR A 242 -8.46 -14.42 -22.80
N TYR A 243 -8.33 -15.10 -21.66
CA TYR A 243 -7.13 -15.10 -20.82
C TYR A 243 -6.34 -16.41 -20.89
N GLY A 244 -6.90 -17.45 -21.52
CA GLY A 244 -6.24 -18.76 -21.59
C GLY A 244 -6.15 -19.47 -20.24
N THR A 245 -6.97 -19.08 -19.26
CA THR A 245 -6.95 -19.66 -17.91
C THR A 245 -7.52 -21.07 -17.91
N PRO A 246 -6.76 -22.10 -17.50
CA PRO A 246 -7.29 -23.47 -17.40
C PRO A 246 -8.26 -23.60 -16.21
N TYR A 247 -9.43 -24.19 -16.44
CA TYR A 247 -10.45 -24.40 -15.41
C TYR A 247 -11.34 -25.62 -15.72
N THR A 248 -12.08 -26.07 -14.71
CA THR A 248 -13.16 -27.07 -14.85
C THR A 248 -14.32 -26.69 -13.95
N ILE A 249 -15.54 -26.94 -14.41
CA ILE A 249 -16.77 -26.74 -13.62
C ILE A 249 -17.46 -28.09 -13.46
N SER A 250 -17.83 -28.42 -12.23
CA SER A 250 -18.64 -29.60 -11.91
C SER A 250 -19.81 -29.24 -11.01
N LYS A 251 -20.87 -30.05 -11.04
CA LYS A 251 -21.94 -29.99 -10.04
C LYS A 251 -21.44 -30.60 -8.73
N ILE A 252 -21.84 -29.98 -7.62
CA ILE A 252 -21.55 -30.50 -6.29
C ILE A 252 -22.45 -31.74 -6.03
N PRO A 253 -21.89 -32.86 -5.54
CA PRO A 253 -22.68 -34.05 -5.23
C PRO A 253 -23.79 -33.77 -4.23
N VAL A 254 -24.93 -34.45 -4.39
CA VAL A 254 -26.11 -34.25 -3.54
C VAL A 254 -25.81 -34.64 -2.09
N GLU A 255 -24.96 -35.66 -1.87
CA GLU A 255 -24.54 -36.07 -0.53
C GLU A 255 -23.77 -34.94 0.18
N THR A 256 -22.90 -34.24 -0.54
CA THR A 256 -22.14 -33.10 -0.01
C THR A 256 -23.05 -31.91 0.29
N LEU A 257 -24.01 -31.60 -0.59
CA LEU A 257 -25.01 -30.55 -0.33
C LEU A 257 -25.84 -30.87 0.91
N ASN A 258 -26.31 -32.12 1.04
CA ASN A 258 -27.06 -32.57 2.21
C ASN A 258 -26.24 -32.49 3.50
N GLU A 259 -24.92 -32.75 3.44
CA GLU A 259 -24.02 -32.60 4.58
C GLU A 259 -23.93 -31.14 5.04
N TRP A 260 -23.77 -30.20 4.09
CA TRP A 260 -23.70 -28.77 4.40
C TRP A 260 -25.06 -28.15 4.78
N GLN A 261 -26.17 -28.81 4.43
CA GLN A 261 -27.53 -28.40 4.82
C GLN A 261 -27.90 -28.82 6.25
N LYS A 262 -27.10 -29.68 6.90
CA LYS A 262 -27.38 -30.09 8.28
C LYS A 262 -27.44 -28.87 9.20
N ASP A 263 -28.38 -28.89 10.13
CA ASP A 263 -28.50 -27.88 11.18
C ASP A 263 -27.55 -28.22 12.34
N ASP A 264 -26.25 -28.27 12.04
CA ASP A 264 -25.18 -28.45 13.01
C ASP A 264 -24.50 -27.11 13.36
N LEU A 265 -23.82 -27.10 14.51
CA LEU A 265 -23.09 -25.95 15.03
C LEU A 265 -21.64 -26.35 15.35
N CYS A 266 -20.76 -25.36 15.31
CA CYS A 266 -19.42 -25.47 15.90
C CYS A 266 -19.42 -24.73 17.24
N GLU A 267 -18.99 -25.41 18.31
CA GLU A 267 -18.97 -24.84 19.67
C GLU A 267 -17.97 -23.67 19.83
N ASP A 268 -17.01 -23.56 18.91
CA ASP A 268 -16.02 -22.47 18.88
C ASP A 268 -16.61 -21.15 18.35
N PHE A 269 -17.72 -21.20 17.60
CA PHE A 269 -18.37 -20.01 17.06
C PHE A 269 -19.22 -19.33 18.11
N LYS A 270 -19.06 -18.01 18.20
CA LYS A 270 -19.84 -17.13 19.07
C LYS A 270 -20.10 -15.80 18.38
N MET A 271 -21.13 -15.10 18.83
CA MET A 271 -21.30 -13.69 18.48
C MET A 271 -20.10 -12.88 19.00
N PRO A 272 -19.66 -11.84 18.26
CA PRO A 272 -18.63 -10.92 18.75
C PRO A 272 -18.98 -10.31 20.10
N LEU A 273 -17.95 -9.96 20.87
CA LEU A 273 -18.11 -9.13 22.05
C LEU A 273 -18.34 -7.67 21.65
N LYS A 274 -18.83 -6.85 22.59
CA LYS A 274 -18.93 -5.41 22.39
C LYS A 274 -17.53 -4.80 22.27
N ASN A 275 -17.37 -3.91 21.30
CA ASN A 275 -16.07 -3.32 20.99
C ASN A 275 -15.67 -2.23 22.00
N GLU A 276 -14.62 -2.48 22.78
CA GLU A 276 -14.12 -1.56 23.83
C GLU A 276 -13.31 -0.37 23.30
N PHE A 277 -12.92 -0.40 22.01
CA PHE A 277 -12.12 0.65 21.39
C PHE A 277 -12.94 1.82 20.84
N ILE A 278 -14.26 1.70 20.82
CA ILE A 278 -15.16 2.76 20.34
C ILE A 278 -14.91 4.04 21.14
N ALA A 279 -14.55 5.10 20.42
CA ALA A 279 -14.27 6.39 21.03
C ALA A 279 -15.56 7.03 21.55
N THR A 280 -15.50 7.55 22.78
CA THR A 280 -16.58 8.32 23.42
C THR A 280 -16.17 9.75 23.77
N ASP A 281 -14.87 10.06 23.71
CA ASP A 281 -14.31 11.39 23.91
C ASP A 281 -13.74 11.91 22.59
N PHE A 282 -14.25 13.06 22.16
CA PHE A 282 -13.87 13.78 20.95
C PHE A 282 -13.42 15.21 21.25
N SER A 283 -13.10 15.49 22.52
CA SER A 283 -12.62 16.80 22.93
C SER A 283 -11.31 17.15 22.23
N LEU A 284 -11.19 18.42 21.82
CA LEU A 284 -9.97 18.93 21.20
C LEU A 284 -9.07 19.53 22.27
N VAL A 285 -7.79 19.18 22.24
CA VAL A 285 -6.80 19.77 23.13
C VAL A 285 -6.66 21.27 22.83
N PRO A 286 -6.47 22.11 23.86
CA PRO A 286 -6.22 23.53 23.66
C PRO A 286 -4.89 23.73 22.92
N ILE A 287 -4.82 24.78 22.10
CA ILE A 287 -3.58 25.16 21.40
C ILE A 287 -2.78 26.08 22.33
N ASP A 288 -1.53 25.71 22.62
CA ASP A 288 -0.60 26.60 23.33
C ASP A 288 -0.26 27.80 22.43
N LYS A 289 -0.20 29.00 23.02
CA LYS A 289 0.20 30.22 22.29
C LYS A 289 1.59 30.12 21.69
N ASN A 290 2.46 29.30 22.29
CA ASN A 290 3.83 29.09 21.84
C ASN A 290 4.01 27.73 21.13
N GLU A 291 2.92 27.13 20.62
CA GLU A 291 3.00 25.89 19.87
C GLU A 291 3.88 26.07 18.62
N PRO A 292 4.96 25.29 18.44
CA PRO A 292 5.84 25.43 17.28
C PRO A 292 5.12 25.13 15.97
N ASP A 293 5.57 25.74 14.86
CA ASP A 293 5.01 25.51 13.52
C ASP A 293 5.28 24.10 12.99
N HIS A 294 6.36 23.47 13.47
CA HIS A 294 6.84 22.18 13.00
C HIS A 294 7.13 21.21 14.16
N PRO A 295 7.28 19.90 13.88
CA PRO A 295 7.71 18.94 14.88
C PRO A 295 9.00 19.35 15.57
N HIS A 296 9.03 19.18 16.88
CA HIS A 296 10.20 19.45 17.71
C HIS A 296 10.45 18.28 18.66
N ILE A 297 11.70 18.11 19.08
CA ILE A 297 12.08 17.04 20.01
C ILE A 297 11.55 17.40 21.41
N ILE A 298 10.73 16.51 21.98
CA ILE A 298 10.23 16.62 23.36
C ILE A 298 10.94 15.68 24.33
N HIS A 299 11.60 14.65 23.81
CA HIS A 299 12.37 13.68 24.57
C HIS A 299 13.52 13.15 23.72
N GLU A 300 14.73 13.13 24.27
CA GLU A 300 15.88 12.50 23.66
C GLU A 300 16.69 11.78 24.74
N SER A 301 16.87 10.48 24.55
CA SER A 301 17.65 9.60 25.40
C SER A 301 18.56 8.71 24.56
N LEU A 302 19.22 7.75 25.21
CA LEU A 302 20.09 6.79 24.53
C LEU A 302 19.33 5.71 23.74
N ILE A 303 18.02 5.56 23.97
CA ILE A 303 17.17 4.56 23.31
C ILE A 303 16.05 5.20 22.49
N LEU A 304 15.65 6.44 22.77
CA LEU A 304 14.49 7.06 22.12
C LEU A 304 14.73 8.54 21.80
N ARG A 305 14.44 8.94 20.57
CA ARG A 305 14.15 10.33 20.21
C ARG A 305 12.68 10.46 19.82
N SER A 306 11.96 11.36 20.50
CA SER A 306 10.55 11.61 20.19
C SER A 306 10.32 13.04 19.70
N TRP A 307 9.90 13.13 18.45
CA TRP A 307 9.37 14.32 17.81
C TRP A 307 7.89 14.49 18.13
N PHE A 308 7.46 15.72 18.37
CA PHE A 308 6.08 16.05 18.72
C PHE A 308 5.60 17.33 18.04
N LYS A 309 4.32 17.33 17.68
CA LYS A 309 3.58 18.52 17.21
C LYS A 309 2.09 18.38 17.57
N THR A 310 1.52 19.37 18.22
CA THR A 310 0.06 19.45 18.37
C THR A 310 -0.56 19.87 17.04
N ASP A 311 -1.67 19.25 16.62
CA ASP A 311 -2.41 19.69 15.44
C ASP A 311 -3.14 21.02 15.69
N THR A 312 -2.70 22.02 14.94
CA THR A 312 -3.22 23.40 14.96
C THR A 312 -4.00 23.75 13.70
N GLU A 313 -4.03 22.86 12.70
CA GLU A 313 -4.62 23.15 11.38
C GLU A 313 -5.94 22.40 11.16
N PHE A 314 -5.96 21.07 11.34
CA PHE A 314 -7.13 20.26 10.98
C PHE A 314 -8.17 20.17 12.09
N ARG A 315 -7.70 20.13 13.36
CA ARG A 315 -8.53 20.17 14.56
C ARG A 315 -9.58 19.05 14.61
N PHE A 316 -9.17 17.84 14.26
CA PHE A 316 -9.96 16.62 14.43
C PHE A 316 -9.56 15.86 15.69
N PRO A 317 -10.45 15.06 16.31
CA PRO A 317 -10.14 14.23 17.47
C PRO A 317 -9.32 12.98 17.08
N LYS A 318 -8.28 13.17 16.29
CA LYS A 318 -7.43 12.12 15.74
C LYS A 318 -5.98 12.39 16.04
N ALA A 319 -5.21 11.32 16.11
CA ALA A 319 -3.77 11.40 16.26
C ALA A 319 -3.05 10.33 15.46
N PHE A 320 -1.75 10.56 15.29
CA PHE A 320 -0.80 9.73 14.59
C PHE A 320 0.42 9.53 15.47
N VAL A 321 0.82 8.27 15.65
CA VAL A 321 2.06 7.90 16.34
C VAL A 321 2.82 6.95 15.43
N SER A 322 4.04 7.33 15.03
CA SER A 322 4.96 6.47 14.29
C SER A 322 6.19 6.23 15.14
N VAL A 323 6.71 5.01 15.16
CA VAL A 323 7.93 4.63 15.87
C VAL A 323 8.75 3.70 14.99
N ASP A 324 9.96 4.11 14.64
CA ASP A 324 10.96 3.26 14.00
C ASP A 324 11.84 2.60 15.04
N PHE A 325 11.90 1.28 15.02
CA PHE A 325 12.80 0.46 15.80
C PHE A 325 14.00 0.11 14.94
N PHE A 326 15.16 0.64 15.30
CA PHE A 326 16.40 0.55 14.55
C PHE A 326 17.41 -0.39 15.22
N SER A 327 17.95 -1.33 14.46
CA SER A 327 19.15 -2.10 14.77
C SER A 327 19.93 -2.43 13.50
N HIS A 328 21.26 -2.41 13.61
CA HIS A 328 22.17 -2.73 12.49
C HIS A 328 22.21 -4.22 12.12
N THR A 329 21.62 -5.10 12.94
CA THR A 329 21.66 -6.55 12.74
C THR A 329 20.80 -7.05 11.57
N VAL A 330 19.77 -6.28 11.18
CA VAL A 330 18.76 -6.72 10.19
C VAL A 330 19.35 -6.90 8.80
N MET A 331 20.26 -6.02 8.38
CA MET A 331 20.90 -6.05 7.06
C MET A 331 22.27 -6.70 7.06
N ALA A 332 22.61 -7.47 8.11
CA ALA A 332 23.88 -8.19 8.17
C ALA A 332 24.02 -9.22 7.03
N ASP A 333 22.93 -9.95 6.74
CA ASP A 333 22.85 -10.95 5.67
C ASP A 333 21.37 -11.21 5.28
N PRO A 334 21.09 -11.97 4.21
CA PRO A 334 19.72 -12.34 3.82
C PRO A 334 18.96 -13.15 4.89
N PHE A 335 19.67 -13.90 5.74
CA PHE A 335 19.09 -14.74 6.79
C PHE A 335 18.45 -13.89 7.90
N HIS A 336 19.15 -12.85 8.38
CA HIS A 336 18.62 -11.90 9.36
C HIS A 336 17.48 -11.05 8.80
N CYS A 337 17.56 -10.67 7.51
CA CYS A 337 16.46 -10.02 6.81
C CYS A 337 15.22 -10.94 6.78
N ASN A 338 15.45 -12.24 6.54
CA ASN A 338 14.40 -13.23 6.55
C ASN A 338 13.75 -13.39 7.93
N ILE A 339 14.56 -13.47 8.99
CA ILE A 339 14.11 -13.53 10.37
C ILE A 339 13.27 -12.31 10.74
N MET A 340 13.75 -11.09 10.48
CA MET A 340 13.00 -9.86 10.81
C MET A 340 11.64 -9.83 10.12
N SER A 341 11.59 -10.19 8.82
CA SER A 341 10.32 -10.23 8.11
C SER A 341 9.39 -11.36 8.60
N LEU A 342 9.90 -12.51 9.02
CA LEU A 342 9.06 -13.58 9.61
C LEU A 342 8.56 -13.21 11.00
N PHE A 343 9.41 -12.59 11.83
CA PHE A 343 9.02 -12.05 13.13
C PHE A 343 7.82 -11.11 13.01
N ILE A 344 7.89 -10.11 12.13
CA ILE A 344 6.80 -9.14 11.98
C ILE A 344 5.53 -9.78 11.41
N ARG A 345 5.66 -10.74 10.47
CA ARG A 345 4.51 -11.51 9.95
C ARG A 345 3.83 -12.30 11.08
N LEU A 346 4.60 -13.04 11.87
CA LEU A 346 4.10 -13.83 12.99
C LEU A 346 3.47 -12.95 14.08
N PHE A 347 4.10 -11.81 14.40
CA PHE A 347 3.59 -10.88 15.38
C PHE A 347 2.24 -10.30 14.96
N ASN A 348 2.14 -9.80 13.72
CA ASN A 348 0.89 -9.28 13.17
C ASN A 348 -0.20 -10.34 13.16
N GLU A 349 0.14 -11.56 12.73
CA GLU A 349 -0.79 -12.69 12.68
C GLU A 349 -1.38 -13.01 14.07
N ASN A 350 -0.53 -13.10 15.09
CA ASN A 350 -0.94 -13.34 16.48
C ASN A 350 -1.78 -12.17 17.05
N PHE A 351 -1.44 -10.93 16.69
CA PHE A 351 -2.07 -9.74 17.27
C PHE A 351 -3.33 -9.28 16.50
N THR A 352 -3.65 -9.93 15.37
CA THR A 352 -4.81 -9.59 14.54
C THR A 352 -6.13 -9.67 15.33
N GLU A 353 -6.31 -10.71 16.14
CA GLU A 353 -7.55 -10.90 16.90
C GLU A 353 -7.85 -9.75 17.87
N TYR A 354 -6.81 -9.13 18.45
CA TYR A 354 -6.95 -8.00 19.36
C TYR A 354 -7.13 -6.66 18.62
N THR A 355 -6.46 -6.52 17.47
CA THR A 355 -6.43 -5.26 16.71
C THR A 355 -7.62 -5.08 15.77
N TRP A 356 -8.39 -6.14 15.52
CA TRP A 356 -9.61 -6.10 14.72
C TRP A 356 -10.64 -5.11 15.28
N ASP A 357 -10.93 -5.19 16.58
CA ASP A 357 -11.88 -4.30 17.24
C ASP A 357 -11.41 -2.84 17.20
N ALA A 358 -10.12 -2.60 17.43
CA ALA A 358 -9.54 -1.26 17.27
C ALA A 358 -9.72 -0.73 15.84
N THR A 359 -9.47 -1.58 14.83
CA THR A 359 -9.61 -1.23 13.42
C THR A 359 -11.05 -0.85 13.08
N ARG A 360 -12.04 -1.63 13.55
CA ARG A 360 -13.47 -1.31 13.41
C ARG A 360 -13.82 0.02 14.08
N ALA A 361 -13.22 0.31 15.23
CA ALA A 361 -13.39 1.57 15.95
C ALA A 361 -12.59 2.75 15.34
N SER A 362 -12.08 2.62 14.11
CA SER A 362 -11.27 3.64 13.41
C SER A 362 -9.97 4.00 14.14
N LEU A 363 -9.35 2.99 14.76
CA LEU A 363 -8.01 3.05 15.36
C LEU A 363 -7.15 1.96 14.71
N HIS A 364 -6.30 2.37 13.79
CA HIS A 364 -5.49 1.47 12.96
C HIS A 364 -4.10 1.30 13.55
N LEU A 365 -3.61 0.06 13.56
CA LEU A 365 -2.22 -0.30 13.83
C LEU A 365 -1.62 -0.91 12.57
N SER A 366 -0.43 -0.47 12.18
CA SER A 366 0.35 -1.05 11.10
C SER A 366 1.79 -1.26 11.56
N ILE A 367 2.27 -2.51 11.51
CA ILE A 367 3.66 -2.85 11.82
C ILE A 367 4.30 -3.49 10.60
N LYS A 368 5.41 -2.93 10.11
CA LYS A 368 6.11 -3.39 8.90
C LYS A 368 7.61 -3.40 9.13
N SER A 369 8.28 -4.45 8.66
CA SER A 369 9.76 -4.47 8.64
C SER A 369 10.32 -3.47 7.62
N ASN A 370 11.54 -3.01 7.86
CA ASN A 370 12.31 -2.16 6.97
C ASN A 370 13.80 -2.56 7.03
N ASN A 371 14.66 -1.88 6.27
CA ASN A 371 16.10 -2.19 6.18
C ASN A 371 16.88 -1.99 7.50
N TYR A 372 16.26 -1.49 8.56
CA TYR A 372 16.92 -1.26 9.83
C TYR A 372 16.18 -1.90 11.00
N GLY A 373 15.08 -2.60 10.76
CA GLY A 373 14.26 -3.19 11.82
C GLY A 373 12.80 -3.18 11.43
N PHE A 374 11.97 -2.47 12.18
CA PHE A 374 10.55 -2.35 11.87
C PHE A 374 9.98 -1.01 12.31
N ARG A 375 8.86 -0.63 11.69
CA ARG A 375 8.09 0.54 12.03
C ARG A 375 6.74 0.13 12.57
N LEU A 376 6.34 0.75 13.68
CA LEU A 376 5.01 0.70 14.25
C LEU A 376 4.29 2.03 13.98
N GLN A 377 3.09 1.99 13.42
CA GLN A 377 2.26 3.17 13.18
C GLN A 377 0.87 2.97 13.77
N LEU A 378 0.42 3.92 14.59
CA LEU A 378 -0.94 4.04 15.10
C LEU A 378 -1.59 5.29 14.52
N SER A 379 -2.84 5.17 14.07
CA SER A 379 -3.60 6.31 13.58
C SER A 379 -5.09 6.14 13.81
N GLY A 380 -5.79 7.21 14.18
CA GLY A 380 -7.23 7.14 14.43
C GLY A 380 -7.68 8.08 15.53
N PHE A 381 -8.84 7.79 16.13
CA PHE A 381 -9.35 8.57 17.26
C PHE A 381 -8.39 8.54 18.46
N ASN A 382 -8.05 9.71 19.02
CA ASN A 382 -6.98 9.80 20.02
C ASN A 382 -7.36 9.21 21.40
N HIS A 383 -8.65 9.12 21.74
CA HIS A 383 -9.13 8.69 23.06
C HIS A 383 -8.55 7.34 23.52
N LYS A 384 -8.57 6.31 22.67
CA LYS A 384 -8.10 4.95 23.02
C LYS A 384 -6.72 4.58 22.45
N LEU A 385 -6.04 5.52 21.80
CA LEU A 385 -4.74 5.28 21.15
C LEU A 385 -3.68 4.78 22.14
N HIS A 386 -3.60 5.38 23.32
CA HIS A 386 -2.64 5.02 24.37
C HIS A 386 -2.83 3.58 24.89
N ILE A 387 -4.07 3.07 24.91
CA ILE A 387 -4.38 1.70 25.32
C ILE A 387 -3.82 0.71 24.30
N LEU A 388 -4.11 0.96 23.02
CA LEU A 388 -3.60 0.11 21.94
C LEU A 388 -2.06 0.14 21.87
N LEU A 389 -1.45 1.32 22.01
CA LEU A 389 0.01 1.44 22.05
C LEU A 389 0.60 0.62 23.19
N LYS A 390 0.08 0.79 24.42
CA LYS A 390 0.56 0.05 25.59
C LYS A 390 0.45 -1.46 25.38
N LYS A 391 -0.71 -1.95 24.95
CA LYS A 391 -0.90 -3.38 24.69
C LYS A 391 0.00 -3.89 23.57
N THR A 392 0.27 -3.09 22.53
CA THR A 392 1.21 -3.46 21.46
C THR A 392 2.63 -3.64 22.00
N ILE A 393 3.10 -2.72 22.84
CA ILE A 393 4.44 -2.83 23.46
C ILE A 393 4.50 -4.03 24.42
N GLU A 394 3.46 -4.26 25.22
CA GLU A 394 3.36 -5.44 26.09
C GLU A 394 3.44 -6.73 25.26
N GLU A 395 2.65 -6.83 24.18
CA GLU A 395 2.64 -8.01 23.31
C GLU A 395 3.99 -8.22 22.63
N LEU A 396 4.66 -7.16 22.14
CA LEU A 396 6.00 -7.26 21.54
C LEU A 396 7.03 -7.85 22.52
N LEU A 397 6.89 -7.58 23.81
CA LEU A 397 7.82 -8.03 24.85
C LEU A 397 7.56 -9.45 25.32
N THR A 398 6.32 -9.92 25.22
CA THR A 398 5.90 -11.25 25.67
C THR A 398 5.59 -12.20 24.52
N PHE A 399 5.83 -11.79 23.28
CA PHE A 399 5.49 -12.52 22.08
C PHE A 399 6.09 -13.94 22.10
N LYS A 400 5.27 -14.93 21.77
CA LYS A 400 5.67 -16.33 21.64
C LYS A 400 5.25 -16.85 20.29
N ILE A 401 6.12 -17.63 19.67
CA ILE A 401 5.90 -18.17 18.35
C ILE A 401 5.06 -19.45 18.48
N ASP A 402 3.91 -19.48 17.81
CA ASP A 402 3.16 -20.71 17.59
C ASP A 402 3.87 -21.54 16.49
N PRO A 403 4.27 -22.80 16.76
CA PRO A 403 5.00 -23.60 15.78
C PRO A 403 4.22 -23.91 14.51
N LEU A 404 2.90 -24.12 14.60
CA LEU A 404 2.07 -24.36 13.42
C LEU A 404 2.01 -23.09 12.56
N ARG A 405 1.82 -21.93 13.19
CA ARG A 405 1.80 -20.63 12.47
C ARG A 405 3.15 -20.30 11.86
N PHE A 406 4.27 -20.67 12.51
CA PHE A 406 5.61 -20.51 11.96
C PHE A 406 5.76 -21.21 10.60
N GLU A 407 5.41 -22.50 10.51
CA GLU A 407 5.55 -23.25 9.26
C GLU A 407 4.65 -22.67 8.15
N ILE A 408 3.40 -22.32 8.48
CA ILE A 408 2.45 -21.72 7.53
C ILE A 408 2.97 -20.40 6.96
N LEU A 409 3.41 -19.47 7.83
CA LEU A 409 3.87 -18.15 7.39
C LEU A 409 5.24 -18.18 6.73
N LYS A 410 6.08 -19.17 7.07
CA LYS A 410 7.33 -19.45 6.35
C LYS A 410 7.04 -19.93 4.93
N GLU A 411 6.12 -20.87 4.75
CA GLU A 411 5.68 -21.32 3.43
C GLU A 411 5.07 -20.18 2.62
N GLU A 412 4.17 -19.39 3.21
CA GLU A 412 3.57 -18.22 2.56
C GLU A 412 4.65 -17.24 2.09
N LYS A 413 5.68 -16.99 2.91
CA LYS A 413 6.78 -16.10 2.54
C LYS A 413 7.64 -16.68 1.41
N ILE A 414 7.95 -17.98 1.43
CA ILE A 414 8.67 -18.65 0.34
C ILE A 414 7.88 -18.50 -0.96
N ARG A 415 6.57 -18.70 -0.90
CA ARG A 415 5.65 -18.56 -2.04
C ARG A 415 5.60 -17.12 -2.55
N ASP A 416 5.51 -16.14 -1.65
CA ASP A 416 5.57 -14.71 -2.02
C ASP A 416 6.87 -14.37 -2.75
N LEU A 417 8.02 -14.85 -2.25
CA LEU A 417 9.32 -14.64 -2.89
C LEU A 417 9.39 -15.28 -4.27
N LYS A 418 8.88 -16.51 -4.44
CA LYS A 418 8.79 -17.18 -5.75
C LYS A 418 7.86 -16.45 -6.72
N ASN A 419 6.75 -15.91 -6.22
CA ASN A 419 5.77 -15.16 -7.01
C ASN A 419 6.31 -13.84 -7.56
N ILE A 420 7.44 -13.33 -7.04
CA ILE A 420 8.10 -12.13 -7.56
C ILE A 420 8.50 -12.30 -9.04
N ALA A 421 8.93 -13.50 -9.46
CA ALA A 421 9.27 -13.77 -10.85
C ALA A 421 8.08 -13.56 -11.81
N MET A 422 6.84 -13.73 -11.32
CA MET A 422 5.60 -13.63 -12.08
C MET A 422 5.00 -12.22 -12.09
N GLU A 423 5.65 -11.24 -11.46
CA GLU A 423 5.21 -9.84 -11.50
C GLU A 423 5.43 -9.20 -12.87
N GLN A 424 4.74 -8.08 -13.10
CA GLN A 424 4.92 -7.30 -14.32
C GLN A 424 6.41 -6.88 -14.49
N PRO A 425 6.97 -6.96 -15.71
CA PRO A 425 8.37 -6.66 -15.98
C PRO A 425 8.88 -5.32 -15.41
N TYR A 426 8.04 -4.28 -15.41
CA TYR A 426 8.45 -2.97 -14.86
C TYR A 426 8.78 -3.02 -13.35
N PHE A 427 8.09 -3.85 -12.56
CA PHE A 427 8.44 -4.03 -11.14
C PHE A 427 9.81 -4.68 -10.98
N SER A 428 10.13 -5.66 -11.82
CA SER A 428 11.46 -6.28 -11.86
C SER A 428 12.54 -5.25 -12.21
N ALA A 429 12.31 -4.42 -13.22
CA ALA A 429 13.25 -3.40 -13.66
C ALA A 429 13.57 -2.38 -12.55
N VAL A 430 12.55 -1.91 -11.83
CA VAL A 430 12.71 -0.99 -10.68
C VAL A 430 13.39 -1.67 -9.49
N ARG A 431 13.11 -2.97 -9.26
CA ARG A 431 13.72 -3.75 -8.19
C ARG A 431 15.23 -3.88 -8.40
N TYR A 432 15.66 -4.32 -9.59
CA TYR A 432 17.08 -4.48 -9.87
C TYR A 432 17.82 -3.14 -9.91
N ASP A 433 17.20 -2.07 -10.40
CA ASP A 433 17.74 -0.70 -10.28
C ASP A 433 18.03 -0.34 -8.82
N SER A 434 17.05 -0.53 -7.93
CA SER A 434 17.22 -0.28 -6.50
C SER A 434 18.26 -1.21 -5.85
N ILE A 435 18.36 -2.47 -6.28
CA ILE A 435 19.35 -3.40 -5.74
C ILE A 435 20.76 -2.98 -6.17
N ILE A 436 20.96 -2.67 -7.45
CA ILE A 436 22.26 -2.31 -8.04
C ILE A 436 22.80 -1.03 -7.40
N LEU A 437 21.96 -0.01 -7.27
CA LEU A 437 22.39 1.30 -6.76
C LEU A 437 22.43 1.37 -5.23
N SER A 438 21.92 0.38 -4.50
CA SER A 438 21.96 0.40 -3.04
C SER A 438 23.27 -0.16 -2.46
N GLU A 439 23.83 0.50 -1.44
CA GLU A 439 24.97 -0.03 -0.65
C GLU A 439 24.72 -1.47 -0.15
N ALA A 440 23.50 -1.73 0.35
CA ALA A 440 23.08 -3.06 0.78
C ALA A 440 21.60 -3.29 0.44
N ALA A 441 21.34 -4.35 -0.32
CA ALA A 441 20.02 -4.85 -0.68
C ALA A 441 20.15 -6.31 -1.11
N TRP A 442 19.16 -7.13 -0.80
CA TRP A 442 19.13 -8.55 -1.12
C TRP A 442 18.15 -8.83 -2.25
N THR A 443 18.56 -9.67 -3.19
CA THR A 443 17.71 -10.19 -4.27
C THR A 443 16.69 -11.20 -3.72
N PRO A 444 15.57 -11.42 -4.43
CA PRO A 444 14.64 -12.50 -4.09
C PRO A 444 15.32 -13.86 -3.98
N ASP A 445 16.31 -14.14 -4.84
CA ASP A 445 17.03 -15.41 -4.86
C ASP A 445 17.95 -15.59 -3.63
N GLU A 446 18.65 -14.54 -3.20
CA GLU A 446 19.45 -14.58 -1.96
C GLU A 446 18.57 -14.78 -0.71
N LEU A 447 17.37 -14.17 -0.69
CA LEU A 447 16.40 -14.41 0.36
C LEU A 447 15.85 -15.85 0.31
N LEU A 448 15.55 -16.38 -0.88
CA LEU A 448 15.11 -17.77 -1.05
C LEU A 448 16.20 -18.78 -0.67
N ALA A 449 17.47 -18.45 -0.91
CA ALA A 449 18.60 -19.34 -0.59
C ALA A 449 18.78 -19.56 0.92
N THR A 450 18.36 -18.61 1.76
CA THR A 450 18.61 -18.64 3.22
C THR A 450 17.36 -18.89 4.06
N ILE A 451 16.16 -18.71 3.51
CA ILE A 451 14.91 -18.80 4.28
C ILE A 451 14.67 -20.22 4.85
N ASN A 452 15.12 -21.26 4.16
CA ASN A 452 14.93 -22.64 4.62
C ASN A 452 15.66 -22.93 5.93
N ASP A 453 16.79 -22.27 6.17
CA ASP A 453 17.61 -22.45 7.38
C ASP A 453 16.99 -21.78 8.61
N VAL A 454 16.07 -20.82 8.41
CA VAL A 454 15.40 -20.11 9.51
C VAL A 454 14.51 -21.10 10.27
N ASN A 455 14.69 -21.18 11.58
CA ASN A 455 13.82 -21.92 12.50
C ASN A 455 13.37 -21.02 13.67
N ILE A 456 12.41 -21.52 14.46
CA ILE A 456 11.81 -20.80 15.61
C ILE A 456 12.89 -20.27 16.56
N LYS A 457 13.86 -21.12 16.93
CA LYS A 457 14.94 -20.75 17.84
C LYS A 457 15.74 -19.56 17.32
N ASN A 458 16.05 -19.52 16.02
CA ASN A 458 16.74 -18.38 15.43
C ASN A 458 15.95 -17.08 15.58
N ILE A 459 14.62 -17.14 15.39
CA ILE A 459 13.76 -15.96 15.53
C ILE A 459 13.68 -15.52 16.99
N GLU A 460 13.50 -16.44 17.94
CA GLU A 460 13.46 -16.13 19.37
C GLU A 460 14.77 -15.47 19.85
N GLU A 461 15.91 -16.05 19.51
CA GLU A 461 17.24 -15.49 19.82
C GLU A 461 17.42 -14.11 19.17
N PHE A 462 16.98 -13.94 17.93
CA PHE A 462 17.03 -12.65 17.24
C PHE A 462 16.14 -11.60 17.90
N ILE A 463 14.92 -11.93 18.32
CA ILE A 463 14.02 -11.01 19.02
C ILE A 463 14.68 -10.54 20.33
N GLU A 464 15.25 -11.47 21.10
CA GLU A 464 15.96 -11.12 22.34
C GLU A 464 17.15 -10.19 22.08
N GLN A 465 17.96 -10.48 21.06
CA GLN A 465 19.10 -9.65 20.67
C GLN A 465 18.67 -8.27 20.13
N PHE A 466 17.65 -8.23 19.28
CA PHE A 466 17.14 -7.00 18.69
C PHE A 466 16.56 -6.07 19.76
N LEU A 467 15.68 -6.59 20.63
CA LEU A 467 15.04 -5.79 21.69
C LEU A 467 16.00 -5.39 22.82
N SER A 468 17.15 -6.06 22.94
CA SER A 468 18.21 -5.68 23.89
C SER A 468 19.24 -4.71 23.30
N HIS A 469 19.27 -4.48 21.99
CA HIS A 469 20.26 -3.60 21.35
C HIS A 469 19.68 -2.86 20.13
N MET A 470 18.96 -1.78 20.42
CA MET A 470 18.24 -0.98 19.43
C MET A 470 18.19 0.52 19.79
N PHE A 471 17.71 1.33 18.85
CA PHE A 471 17.33 2.73 19.03
C PHE A 471 15.93 2.95 18.43
N MET A 472 15.16 3.86 19.01
CA MET A 472 13.83 4.24 18.57
C MET A 472 13.79 5.71 18.15
N GLU A 473 13.13 6.00 17.04
CA GLU A 473 12.79 7.37 16.65
C GLU A 473 11.29 7.45 16.39
N SER A 474 10.62 8.37 17.08
CA SER A 474 9.16 8.50 17.01
C SER A 474 8.69 9.88 16.58
N LEU A 475 7.52 9.90 15.93
CA LEU A 475 6.73 11.08 15.65
C LEU A 475 5.36 10.93 16.32
N ILE A 476 5.01 11.87 17.19
CA ILE A 476 3.68 12.02 17.80
C ILE A 476 3.05 13.29 17.24
N TYR A 477 1.94 13.16 16.50
CA TYR A 477 1.28 14.28 15.85
C TYR A 477 -0.24 14.18 15.92
N GLY A 478 -0.94 15.27 16.21
CA GLY A 478 -2.41 15.32 16.18
C GLY A 478 -3.05 15.99 17.39
N ASN A 479 -4.26 15.58 17.72
CA ASN A 479 -5.02 16.03 18.90
C ASN A 479 -4.47 15.42 20.20
N ILE A 480 -3.24 15.81 20.54
CA ILE A 480 -2.47 15.36 21.70
C ILE A 480 -1.74 16.58 22.25
N ASP A 481 -1.82 16.81 23.55
CA ASP A 481 -1.05 17.84 24.23
C ASP A 481 0.32 17.31 24.69
N LYS A 482 1.22 18.23 25.07
CA LYS A 482 2.57 17.85 25.50
C LYS A 482 2.60 16.85 26.66
N PRO A 483 1.78 16.99 27.73
CA PRO A 483 1.70 15.97 28.79
C PRO A 483 1.35 14.58 28.28
N LYS A 484 0.33 14.45 27.42
CA LYS A 484 -0.04 13.16 26.84
C LYS A 484 1.05 12.62 25.90
N ALA A 485 1.74 13.47 25.15
CA ALA A 485 2.88 13.05 24.32
C ALA A 485 4.04 12.48 25.16
N ILE A 486 4.31 13.08 26.33
CA ILE A 486 5.28 12.57 27.30
C ILE A 486 4.82 11.21 27.86
N GLU A 487 3.54 11.04 28.16
CA GLU A 487 2.98 9.74 28.59
C GLU A 487 3.20 8.65 27.52
N LEU A 488 2.89 8.94 26.25
CA LEU A 488 3.12 8.00 25.14
C LEU A 488 4.62 7.68 24.99
N THR A 489 5.49 8.68 25.14
CA THR A 489 6.95 8.49 25.15
C THR A 489 7.38 7.53 26.27
N GLN A 490 6.79 7.64 27.46
CA GLN A 490 7.08 6.75 28.58
C GLN A 490 6.59 5.31 28.35
N ILE A 491 5.45 5.13 27.68
CA ILE A 491 4.95 3.81 27.26
C ILE A 491 5.94 3.15 26.30
N LEU A 492 6.55 3.93 25.41
CA LEU A 492 7.58 3.43 24.50
C LEU A 492 8.88 3.10 25.23
N GLU A 493 9.38 3.96 26.11
CA GLU A 493 10.74 3.85 26.63
C GLU A 493 10.89 2.91 27.84
N LYS A 494 10.04 3.06 28.86
CA LYS A 494 10.20 2.39 30.16
C LYS A 494 10.28 0.86 30.05
N PRO A 495 9.44 0.18 29.24
CA PRO A 495 9.46 -1.28 29.15
C PRO A 495 10.79 -1.85 28.64
N PHE A 496 11.44 -1.18 27.68
CA PHE A 496 12.72 -1.67 27.12
C PHE A 496 13.91 -1.36 28.03
N LEU A 497 13.93 -0.20 28.69
CA LEU A 497 14.98 0.13 29.67
C LEU A 497 14.99 -0.83 30.87
N SER A 498 13.84 -1.41 31.20
CA SER A 498 13.70 -2.37 32.31
C SER A 498 14.15 -3.79 31.94
N ARG A 499 14.51 -4.06 30.68
CA ARG A 499 14.96 -5.39 30.24
C ARG A 499 16.38 -5.68 30.72
N ASN A 500 16.57 -6.88 31.27
CA ASN A 500 17.90 -7.38 31.59
C ASN A 500 18.75 -7.48 30.33
N GLY A 501 20.01 -7.03 30.43
CA GLY A 501 20.95 -7.08 29.32
C GLY A 501 20.75 -6.03 28.23
N PHE A 502 19.86 -5.04 28.43
CA PHE A 502 19.72 -3.94 27.49
C PHE A 502 21.04 -3.16 27.35
N ARG A 503 21.46 -2.94 26.11
CA ARG A 503 22.62 -2.16 25.71
C ARG A 503 22.20 -1.11 24.71
N LYS A 504 22.71 0.10 24.92
CA LYS A 504 22.47 1.22 24.01
C LYS A 504 23.16 1.00 22.66
N LEU A 505 22.47 1.39 21.59
CA LEU A 505 23.09 1.54 20.29
C LEU A 505 23.95 2.81 20.30
N LEU A 506 25.22 2.71 19.88
CA LEU A 506 26.09 3.89 19.80
C LEU A 506 25.75 4.70 18.54
N PRO A 507 25.95 6.04 18.53
CA PRO A 507 25.70 6.86 17.35
C PRO A 507 26.41 6.36 16.09
N ARG A 508 27.63 5.80 16.22
CA ARG A 508 28.38 5.22 15.10
C ARG A 508 27.77 3.93 14.53
N GLN A 509 26.84 3.28 15.24
CA GLN A 509 26.10 2.11 14.75
C GLN A 509 24.78 2.51 14.08
N MET A 510 24.36 3.77 14.20
CA MET A 510 23.16 4.32 13.56
C MET A 510 23.46 4.81 12.15
N VAL A 511 24.11 3.96 11.34
CA VAL A 511 24.53 4.30 9.98
C VAL A 511 23.40 3.99 9.01
N ARG A 512 23.06 4.95 8.16
CA ARG A 512 22.14 4.74 7.04
C ARG A 512 22.90 4.21 5.82
N LEU A 513 22.23 3.40 5.04
CA LEU A 513 22.73 2.89 3.78
C LEU A 513 22.82 4.00 2.75
N ARG A 514 23.90 4.01 1.97
CA ARG A 514 24.19 4.97 0.90
C ARG A 514 23.75 4.43 -0.46
N GLU A 515 23.90 5.28 -1.47
CA GLU A 515 23.72 4.93 -2.87
C GLU A 515 25.10 4.82 -3.55
N VAL A 516 25.22 3.89 -4.48
CA VAL A 516 26.38 3.69 -5.34
C VAL A 516 26.49 4.88 -6.27
N GLN A 517 27.69 5.43 -6.38
CA GLN A 517 28.00 6.54 -7.26
C GLN A 517 28.54 5.99 -8.58
N LEU A 518 27.80 6.20 -9.66
CA LEU A 518 28.28 5.99 -11.02
C LEU A 518 29.37 7.02 -11.34
N GLU A 519 30.35 6.62 -12.15
CA GLU A 519 31.45 7.49 -12.60
C GLU A 519 31.00 8.40 -13.76
N ASP A 520 31.70 9.52 -13.94
CA ASP A 520 31.41 10.46 -15.03
C ASP A 520 31.55 9.79 -16.41
N GLY A 521 30.49 9.87 -17.21
CA GLY A 521 30.42 9.26 -18.54
C GLY A 521 30.08 7.77 -18.52
N GLU A 522 29.82 7.21 -17.33
CA GLU A 522 29.46 5.81 -17.19
C GLU A 522 28.10 5.52 -17.83
N ASN A 523 28.10 4.48 -18.66
CA ASN A 523 26.93 3.94 -19.31
C ASN A 523 26.91 2.44 -19.05
N THR A 524 26.09 2.00 -18.10
CA THR A 524 26.01 0.59 -17.70
C THR A 524 24.67 -0.02 -18.04
N LEU A 525 24.70 -1.33 -18.27
CA LEU A 525 23.52 -2.12 -18.60
C LEU A 525 23.48 -3.37 -17.70
N TYR A 526 22.37 -3.58 -17.03
CA TYR A 526 22.03 -4.85 -16.41
C TYR A 526 20.88 -5.51 -17.17
N GLU A 527 21.07 -6.76 -17.59
CA GLU A 527 20.06 -7.55 -18.29
C GLU A 527 19.57 -8.69 -17.40
N THR A 528 18.26 -8.87 -17.36
CA THR A 528 17.60 -10.03 -16.75
C THR A 528 16.45 -10.49 -17.64
N THR A 529 15.83 -11.61 -17.31
CA THR A 529 14.77 -12.22 -18.11
C THR A 529 13.47 -12.35 -17.34
N ASN A 530 12.36 -12.46 -18.08
CA ASN A 530 11.05 -12.81 -17.54
C ASN A 530 10.39 -13.84 -18.47
N ASP A 531 9.97 -14.96 -17.90
CA ASP A 531 9.36 -16.10 -18.61
C ASP A 531 7.85 -16.20 -18.39
N HIS A 532 7.24 -15.22 -17.73
CA HIS A 532 5.82 -15.20 -17.39
C HIS A 532 5.02 -14.15 -18.17
N HIS A 533 5.67 -13.06 -18.59
CA HIS A 533 5.06 -11.98 -19.35
C HIS A 533 5.64 -11.91 -20.75
N SER A 534 4.77 -11.72 -21.74
CA SER A 534 5.18 -11.63 -23.15
C SER A 534 5.78 -10.28 -23.54
N SER A 535 5.69 -9.29 -22.65
CA SER A 535 6.29 -7.96 -22.81
C SER A 535 7.63 -7.89 -22.08
N SER A 536 8.55 -7.11 -22.62
CA SER A 536 9.81 -6.73 -21.99
C SER A 536 9.70 -5.37 -21.31
N CYS A 537 10.70 -4.96 -20.53
CA CYS A 537 10.78 -3.62 -19.95
C CYS A 537 12.19 -3.05 -20.03
N VAL A 538 12.27 -1.73 -20.24
CA VAL A 538 13.49 -0.94 -20.10
C VAL A 538 13.26 0.11 -19.02
N ASN A 539 14.20 0.20 -18.09
CA ASN A 539 14.28 1.26 -17.10
C ASN A 539 15.63 1.97 -17.26
N ILE A 540 15.61 3.23 -17.69
CA ILE A 540 16.79 4.09 -17.73
C ILE A 540 16.80 4.95 -16.48
N HIS A 541 17.87 4.82 -15.70
CA HIS A 541 18.17 5.62 -14.52
C HIS A 541 19.36 6.53 -14.82
N LEU A 542 19.20 7.84 -14.59
CA LEU A 542 20.24 8.84 -14.72
C LEU A 542 20.48 9.48 -13.35
N GLN A 543 21.66 9.30 -12.77
CA GLN A 543 22.04 9.98 -11.52
C GLN A 543 22.32 11.45 -11.81
N CYS A 544 21.82 12.32 -10.93
CA CYS A 544 21.85 13.78 -11.07
C CYS A 544 22.57 14.45 -9.88
N GLY A 545 23.38 13.69 -9.15
CA GLY A 545 24.17 14.16 -8.02
C GLY A 545 23.43 14.25 -6.68
N ILE A 546 24.05 14.92 -5.72
CA ILE A 546 23.56 15.02 -4.33
C ILE A 546 22.47 16.09 -4.22
N GLN A 547 21.47 15.81 -3.37
CA GLN A 547 20.37 16.72 -3.09
C GLN A 547 20.85 18.07 -2.51
N SER A 548 20.16 19.12 -2.93
CA SER A 548 20.20 20.46 -2.36
C SER A 548 18.89 21.15 -2.72
N SER A 549 18.48 22.22 -2.01
CA SER A 549 17.22 22.90 -2.34
C SER A 549 17.16 23.34 -3.80
N LEU A 550 18.27 23.82 -4.37
CA LEU A 550 18.36 24.22 -5.77
C LEU A 550 18.36 23.01 -6.72
N ASN A 551 19.21 22.01 -6.49
CA ASN A 551 19.30 20.85 -7.38
C ASN A 551 18.01 20.02 -7.39
N ASN A 552 17.34 19.90 -6.24
CA ASN A 552 16.03 19.24 -6.15
C ASN A 552 15.04 19.89 -7.11
N MET A 553 15.04 21.22 -7.18
CA MET A 553 14.15 22.00 -8.05
C MET A 553 14.57 21.95 -9.51
N ILE A 554 15.87 21.98 -9.83
CA ILE A 554 16.36 21.80 -11.20
C ILE A 554 15.87 20.46 -11.77
N VAL A 555 16.10 19.36 -11.05
CA VAL A 555 15.70 18.00 -11.50
C VAL A 555 14.18 17.86 -11.57
N SER A 556 13.45 18.42 -10.59
CA SER A 556 11.99 18.37 -10.58
C SER A 556 11.35 19.20 -11.70
N LEU A 557 11.86 20.41 -11.95
CA LEU A 557 11.38 21.28 -13.03
C LEU A 557 11.70 20.67 -14.40
N PHE A 558 12.90 20.13 -14.59
CA PHE A 558 13.26 19.40 -15.79
C PHE A 558 12.29 18.24 -16.05
N ASN A 559 11.98 17.42 -15.04
CA ASN A 559 10.99 16.36 -15.19
C ASN A 559 9.60 16.88 -15.54
N GLU A 560 9.12 17.96 -14.90
CA GLU A 560 7.80 18.54 -15.18
C GLU A 560 7.69 19.03 -16.63
N ILE A 561 8.76 19.63 -17.16
CA ILE A 561 8.87 20.04 -18.57
C ILE A 561 8.77 18.85 -19.53
N ILE A 562 9.54 17.79 -19.30
CA ILE A 562 9.65 16.70 -20.28
C ILE A 562 8.53 15.67 -20.16
N LYS A 563 7.75 15.68 -19.08
CA LYS A 563 6.81 14.60 -18.73
C LYS A 563 5.75 14.36 -19.79
N GLU A 564 5.14 15.43 -20.31
CA GLU A 564 4.10 15.32 -21.34
C GLU A 564 4.68 14.89 -22.68
N SER A 565 5.80 15.50 -23.11
CA SER A 565 6.50 15.16 -24.35
C SER A 565 6.97 13.70 -24.36
N CYS A 566 7.55 13.22 -23.24
CA CYS A 566 7.97 11.83 -23.06
C CYS A 566 6.82 10.84 -23.26
N PHE A 567 5.68 11.11 -22.62
CA PHE A 567 4.49 10.29 -22.78
C PHE A 567 3.96 10.36 -24.22
N ASN A 568 3.84 11.55 -24.79
CA ASN A 568 3.30 11.74 -26.13
C ASN A 568 4.16 11.02 -27.19
N ILE A 569 5.48 11.20 -27.18
CA ILE A 569 6.38 10.60 -28.17
C ILE A 569 6.44 9.07 -27.98
N LEU A 570 6.84 8.59 -26.80
CA LEU A 570 7.10 7.17 -26.60
C LEU A 570 5.82 6.31 -26.55
N ARG A 571 4.69 6.88 -26.10
CA ARG A 571 3.42 6.13 -26.01
C ARG A 571 2.42 6.48 -27.08
N THR A 572 2.11 7.74 -27.31
CA THR A 572 1.02 8.11 -28.23
C THR A 572 1.45 7.98 -29.69
N GLN A 573 2.64 8.50 -30.03
CA GLN A 573 3.15 8.52 -31.41
C GLN A 573 3.84 7.21 -31.78
N GLU A 574 4.82 6.77 -30.98
CA GLU A 574 5.58 5.56 -31.27
C GLU A 574 4.92 4.26 -30.82
N GLN A 575 3.90 4.36 -29.95
CA GLN A 575 3.10 3.22 -29.47
C GLN A 575 3.97 2.10 -28.88
N LEU A 576 5.04 2.46 -28.15
CA LEU A 576 5.95 1.46 -27.59
C LEU A 576 5.29 0.59 -26.53
N GLY A 577 4.31 1.10 -25.79
CA GLY A 577 3.52 0.28 -24.88
C GLY A 577 2.59 1.06 -23.97
N TYR A 578 1.80 0.34 -23.18
CA TYR A 578 0.85 0.93 -22.24
C TYR A 578 1.52 1.51 -20.99
N ILE A 579 2.72 1.05 -20.61
CA ILE A 579 3.42 1.60 -19.44
C ILE A 579 4.59 2.42 -19.96
N VAL A 580 4.43 3.74 -19.93
CA VAL A 580 5.43 4.74 -20.34
C VAL A 580 5.29 5.92 -19.40
N PHE A 581 6.36 6.26 -18.69
CA PHE A 581 6.41 7.49 -17.90
C PHE A 581 7.86 7.90 -17.58
N SER A 582 8.04 9.20 -17.34
CA SER A 582 9.23 9.73 -16.69
C SER A 582 8.93 10.13 -15.24
N SER A 583 9.97 10.12 -14.40
CA SER A 583 9.89 10.60 -13.02
C SER A 583 11.25 11.09 -12.54
N SER A 584 11.26 12.08 -11.65
CA SER A 584 12.40 12.39 -10.80
C SER A 584 12.27 11.71 -9.44
N SER A 585 13.38 11.45 -8.76
CA SER A 585 13.37 10.90 -7.41
C SER A 585 14.51 11.42 -6.53
N ARG A 586 14.33 11.30 -5.22
CA ARG A 586 15.33 11.58 -4.20
C ARG A 586 15.47 10.37 -3.28
N ILE A 587 16.53 9.59 -3.46
CA ILE A 587 16.76 8.35 -2.70
C ILE A 587 18.10 8.49 -1.98
N ARG A 588 18.10 8.32 -0.65
CA ARG A 588 19.33 8.35 0.18
C ARG A 588 20.20 9.60 -0.02
N GLY A 589 19.57 10.70 -0.41
CA GLY A 589 20.25 11.97 -0.68
C GLY A 589 20.77 12.16 -2.09
N VAL A 590 20.54 11.22 -3.01
CA VAL A 590 20.90 11.32 -4.42
C VAL A 590 19.65 11.62 -5.23
N LEU A 591 19.81 12.52 -6.20
CA LEU A 591 18.78 12.88 -7.16
C LEU A 591 18.93 12.03 -8.41
N SER A 592 17.81 11.64 -9.02
CA SER A 592 17.83 10.92 -10.28
C SER A 592 16.64 11.23 -11.16
N MET A 593 16.85 11.03 -12.46
CA MET A 593 15.82 11.00 -13.49
C MET A 593 15.63 9.56 -13.96
N ARG A 594 14.38 9.17 -14.20
CA ARG A 594 14.03 7.84 -14.68
C ARG A 594 13.06 7.91 -15.85
N ILE A 595 13.25 7.02 -16.83
CA ILE A 595 12.27 6.73 -17.89
C ILE A 595 12.04 5.22 -17.93
N ILE A 596 10.78 4.80 -17.82
CA ILE A 596 10.37 3.39 -17.87
C ILE A 596 9.45 3.17 -19.06
N VAL A 597 9.73 2.12 -19.83
CA VAL A 597 8.88 1.65 -20.94
C VAL A 597 8.73 0.13 -20.85
N GLN A 598 7.49 -0.35 -20.65
CA GLN A 598 7.14 -1.76 -20.84
C GLN A 598 6.54 -1.96 -22.23
N SER A 599 7.13 -2.85 -23.03
CA SER A 599 6.87 -2.96 -24.46
C SER A 599 6.88 -4.41 -24.93
N ASP A 600 6.17 -4.71 -26.01
CA ASP A 600 6.29 -5.97 -26.73
C ASP A 600 7.50 -6.03 -27.68
N ARG A 601 8.25 -4.93 -27.82
CA ARG A 601 9.49 -4.84 -28.61
C ARG A 601 10.70 -5.30 -27.80
N THR A 602 11.84 -5.48 -28.48
CA THR A 602 13.10 -5.85 -27.82
C THR A 602 13.58 -4.72 -26.89
N PRO A 603 14.17 -5.02 -25.72
CA PRO A 603 14.73 -4.00 -24.84
C PRO A 603 15.72 -3.07 -25.53
N MET A 604 16.57 -3.60 -26.40
CA MET A 604 17.55 -2.80 -27.14
C MET A 604 16.90 -1.77 -28.06
N TYR A 605 15.84 -2.14 -28.79
CA TYR A 605 15.08 -1.20 -29.60
C TYR A 605 14.46 -0.12 -28.73
N VAL A 606 13.81 -0.50 -27.63
CA VAL A 606 13.16 0.44 -26.72
C VAL A 606 14.15 1.41 -26.08
N ASP A 607 15.31 0.94 -25.61
CA ASP A 607 16.39 1.79 -25.08
C ASP A 607 16.83 2.81 -26.15
N SER A 608 17.02 2.36 -27.39
CA SER A 608 17.39 3.26 -28.50
C SER A 608 16.33 4.33 -28.79
N ARG A 609 15.05 4.02 -28.63
CA ARG A 609 13.96 5.01 -28.78
C ARG A 609 13.92 5.98 -27.60
N ILE A 610 14.19 5.52 -26.38
CA ILE A 610 14.31 6.42 -25.23
C ILE A 610 15.51 7.35 -25.41
N GLU A 611 16.67 6.86 -25.85
CA GLU A 611 17.85 7.69 -26.15
C GLU A 611 17.56 8.68 -27.29
N SER A 612 16.89 8.23 -28.36
CA SER A 612 16.47 9.11 -29.45
C SER A 612 15.52 10.20 -28.94
N TYR A 613 14.61 9.90 -28.02
CA TYR A 613 13.77 10.91 -27.37
C TYR A 613 14.62 11.88 -26.53
N ILE A 614 15.58 11.38 -25.75
CA ILE A 614 16.49 12.22 -24.95
C ILE A 614 17.21 13.24 -25.85
N ASP A 615 17.68 12.82 -27.03
CA ASP A 615 18.34 13.72 -27.99
C ASP A 615 17.43 14.86 -28.47
N THR A 616 16.11 14.64 -28.55
CA THR A 616 15.13 15.70 -28.93
C THR A 616 14.86 16.73 -27.83
N ILE A 617 15.24 16.43 -26.58
CA ILE A 617 14.99 17.34 -25.44
C ILE A 617 15.76 18.64 -25.61
N GLN A 618 16.94 18.62 -26.26
CA GLN A 618 17.68 19.85 -26.51
C GLN A 618 16.86 20.86 -27.30
N GLU A 619 16.31 20.43 -28.43
CA GLU A 619 15.48 21.26 -29.30
C GLU A 619 14.20 21.71 -28.58
N LEU A 620 13.58 20.81 -27.81
CA LEU A 620 12.42 21.16 -26.96
C LEU A 620 12.75 22.30 -26.00
N LEU A 621 13.88 22.23 -25.30
CA LEU A 621 14.31 23.25 -24.36
C LEU A 621 14.69 24.55 -25.07
N GLU A 622 15.39 24.50 -26.20
CA GLU A 622 15.80 25.68 -26.97
C GLU A 622 14.58 26.44 -27.51
N ASN A 623 13.60 25.72 -28.08
CA ASN A 623 12.41 26.30 -28.71
C ASN A 623 11.31 26.74 -27.73
N MET A 624 11.36 26.30 -26.48
CA MET A 624 10.42 26.72 -25.43
C MET A 624 10.48 28.23 -25.21
N SER A 625 9.34 28.92 -25.15
CA SER A 625 9.34 30.36 -24.82
C SER A 625 9.54 30.59 -23.32
N ASP A 626 10.02 31.78 -22.94
CA ASP A 626 10.13 32.15 -21.52
C ASP A 626 8.76 32.15 -20.82
N GLU A 627 7.70 32.49 -21.54
CA GLU A 627 6.31 32.43 -21.03
C GLU A 627 5.87 31.00 -20.71
N GLU A 628 6.24 30.03 -21.56
CA GLU A 628 5.94 28.61 -21.31
C GLU A 628 6.78 28.06 -20.16
N PHE A 629 8.06 28.44 -20.10
CA PHE A 629 8.95 28.08 -18.99
C PHE A 629 8.41 28.56 -17.63
N GLU A 630 7.94 29.81 -17.56
CA GLU A 630 7.34 30.34 -16.32
C GLU A 630 6.04 29.63 -15.95
N LYS A 631 5.23 29.17 -16.93
CA LYS A 631 4.06 28.33 -16.63
C LYS A 631 4.44 27.01 -15.96
N TYR A 632 5.54 26.37 -16.37
CA TYR A 632 6.04 25.17 -15.69
C TYR A 632 6.51 25.47 -14.26
N LYS A 633 7.19 26.60 -14.05
CA LYS A 633 7.59 27.06 -12.71
C LYS A 633 6.39 27.35 -11.82
N ASP A 634 5.38 28.02 -12.34
CA ASP A 634 4.13 28.30 -11.62
C ASP A 634 3.39 27.01 -11.27
N ALA A 635 3.26 26.09 -12.22
CA ALA A 635 2.62 24.79 -12.00
C ALA A 635 3.35 23.98 -10.91
N LEU A 636 4.68 23.93 -10.96
CA LEU A 636 5.49 23.24 -9.96
C LEU A 636 5.41 23.94 -8.59
N THR A 637 5.41 25.28 -8.56
CA THR A 637 5.23 26.06 -7.32
C THR A 637 3.89 25.76 -6.65
N VAL A 638 2.81 25.73 -7.42
CA VAL A 638 1.47 25.39 -6.93
C VAL A 638 1.45 23.97 -6.35
N LYS A 639 2.10 23.02 -7.01
CA LYS A 639 2.21 21.63 -6.57
C LYS A 639 3.03 21.47 -5.28
N LEU A 640 4.14 22.20 -5.15
CA LEU A 640 4.98 22.18 -3.94
C LEU A 640 4.27 22.80 -2.74
N LEU A 641 3.57 23.91 -2.95
CA LEU A 641 2.87 24.65 -1.90
C LEU A 641 1.44 24.14 -1.64
N GLU A 642 1.02 23.06 -2.31
CA GLU A 642 -0.27 22.44 -2.06
C GLU A 642 -0.30 21.91 -0.61
N LYS A 643 -1.14 22.54 0.22
CA LYS A 643 -1.30 22.14 1.61
C LYS A 643 -1.88 20.72 1.71
N PRO A 644 -1.37 19.89 2.65
CA PRO A 644 -1.97 18.60 2.93
C PRO A 644 -3.46 18.73 3.28
N LYS A 645 -4.30 17.90 2.67
CA LYS A 645 -5.78 17.95 2.82
C LYS A 645 -6.31 17.27 4.08
N GLY A 646 -5.44 16.79 4.97
CA GLY A 646 -5.83 16.11 6.19
C GLY A 646 -4.63 15.73 7.05
N LEU A 647 -4.93 15.37 8.30
CA LEU A 647 -3.93 15.09 9.33
C LEU A 647 -2.94 13.99 8.90
N MET A 648 -3.43 12.90 8.32
CA MET A 648 -2.56 11.79 7.89
C MET A 648 -1.60 12.17 6.76
N LYS A 649 -2.02 13.06 5.84
CA LYS A 649 -1.14 13.56 4.77
C LYS A 649 -0.05 14.47 5.34
N GLN A 650 -0.40 15.33 6.30
CA GLN A 650 0.58 16.17 7.00
C GLN A 650 1.56 15.33 7.82
N ALA A 651 1.07 14.29 8.49
CA ALA A 651 1.90 13.34 9.23
C ALA A 651 2.94 12.66 8.32
N ALA A 652 2.54 12.27 7.11
CA ALA A 652 3.44 11.65 6.13
C ALA A 652 4.55 12.62 5.65
N VAL A 653 4.23 13.91 5.48
CA VAL A 653 5.24 14.94 5.15
C VAL A 653 6.29 15.06 6.26
N TYR A 654 5.86 15.15 7.52
CA TYR A 654 6.78 15.21 8.65
C TYR A 654 7.59 13.92 8.81
N LEU A 655 6.94 12.77 8.67
CA LEU A 655 7.60 11.49 8.83
C LEU A 655 8.68 11.28 7.76
N LEU A 656 8.45 11.70 6.51
CA LEU A 656 9.46 11.59 5.46
C LEU A 656 10.77 12.32 5.82
N GLU A 657 10.68 13.52 6.39
CA GLU A 657 11.87 14.29 6.80
C GLU A 657 12.60 13.65 8.01
N ILE A 658 11.87 12.95 8.88
CA ILE A 658 12.46 12.17 9.99
C ILE A 658 13.12 10.89 9.45
N ASP A 659 12.47 10.20 8.52
CA ASP A 659 12.92 8.95 7.91
C ASP A 659 14.23 9.12 7.17
N THR A 660 14.32 10.17 6.36
CA THR A 660 15.53 10.51 5.61
C THR A 660 16.59 11.20 6.47
N GLN A 661 16.25 11.56 7.72
CA GLN A 661 17.05 12.37 8.63
C GLN A 661 17.47 13.73 8.05
N ASP A 662 16.69 14.23 7.07
CA ASP A 662 16.89 15.57 6.54
C ASP A 662 16.36 16.62 7.53
N TYR A 663 15.29 16.32 8.26
CA TYR A 663 14.61 17.20 9.23
C TYR A 663 14.25 18.60 8.69
N ASN A 664 14.02 18.72 7.38
CA ASN A 664 13.63 19.99 6.76
C ASN A 664 12.10 20.10 6.68
N PHE A 665 11.45 20.32 7.82
CA PHE A 665 9.98 20.36 7.90
C PHE A 665 9.33 21.51 7.10
N ASN A 666 10.10 22.54 6.72
CA ASN A 666 9.65 23.66 5.90
C ASN A 666 10.15 23.58 4.45
N ARG A 667 10.46 22.36 3.98
CA ARG A 667 11.07 22.11 2.66
C ARG A 667 10.29 22.74 1.52
N ALA A 668 8.96 22.60 1.50
CA ALA A 668 8.13 23.09 0.41
C ALA A 668 8.32 24.60 0.17
N GLN A 669 8.39 25.40 1.24
CA GLN A 669 8.60 26.83 1.18
C GLN A 669 10.03 27.17 0.73
N ILE A 670 11.02 26.46 1.26
CA ILE A 670 12.44 26.65 0.90
C ILE A 670 12.70 26.29 -0.56
N GLU A 671 12.14 25.19 -1.03
CA GLU A 671 12.27 24.72 -2.41
C GLU A 671 11.47 25.60 -3.37
N ALA A 672 10.27 26.06 -3.00
CA ALA A 672 9.52 27.04 -3.79
C ALA A 672 10.28 28.38 -3.95
N GLU A 673 11.00 28.82 -2.92
CA GLU A 673 11.84 30.01 -3.02
C GLU A 673 13.07 29.76 -3.92
N ALA A 674 13.72 28.60 -3.79
CA ALA A 674 14.83 28.22 -4.67
C ALA A 674 14.39 28.15 -6.14
N LEU A 675 13.18 27.65 -6.41
CA LEU A 675 12.62 27.56 -7.76
C LEU A 675 12.49 28.92 -8.46
N LYS A 676 12.23 30.00 -7.71
CA LYS A 676 12.14 31.36 -8.29
C LYS A 676 13.45 31.82 -8.92
N SER A 677 14.59 31.41 -8.34
CA SER A 677 15.91 31.78 -8.86
C SER A 677 16.33 31.01 -10.11
N ILE A 678 15.64 29.93 -10.47
CA ILE A 678 15.98 29.11 -11.62
C ILE A 678 15.54 29.83 -12.90
N VAL A 679 16.47 29.95 -13.84
CA VAL A 679 16.26 30.47 -15.19
C VAL A 679 16.37 29.36 -16.22
N LYS A 680 15.81 29.58 -17.42
CA LYS A 680 15.81 28.59 -18.51
C LYS A 680 17.20 28.03 -18.83
N SER A 681 18.25 28.87 -18.78
CA SER A 681 19.62 28.45 -19.02
C SER A 681 20.14 27.42 -18.02
N ASP A 682 19.66 27.42 -16.77
CA ASP A 682 20.04 26.42 -15.77
C ASP A 682 19.51 25.03 -16.15
N ILE A 683 18.30 24.95 -16.71
CA ILE A 683 17.69 23.70 -17.18
C ILE A 683 18.38 23.19 -18.45
N VAL A 684 18.72 24.10 -19.38
CA VAL A 684 19.50 23.77 -20.57
C VAL A 684 20.89 23.25 -20.19
N GLN A 685 21.56 23.91 -19.25
CA GLN A 685 22.86 23.46 -18.74
C GLN A 685 22.73 22.11 -18.01
N PHE A 686 21.71 21.93 -17.17
CA PHE A 686 21.45 20.66 -16.50
C PHE A 686 21.26 19.52 -17.51
N TYR A 687 20.45 19.73 -18.56
CA TYR A 687 20.31 18.75 -19.63
C TYR A 687 21.66 18.45 -20.29
N ALA A 688 22.38 19.49 -20.72
CA ALA A 688 23.66 19.34 -21.42
C ALA A 688 24.72 18.64 -20.58
N GLU A 689 24.73 18.82 -19.26
CA GLU A 689 25.71 18.23 -18.35
C GLU A 689 25.31 16.85 -17.81
N GLN A 690 24.06 16.64 -17.41
CA GLN A 690 23.68 15.44 -16.63
C GLN A 690 22.86 14.42 -17.44
N ILE A 691 22.15 14.86 -18.49
CA ILE A 691 21.14 14.05 -19.18
C ILE A 691 21.56 13.68 -20.60
N SER A 692 22.07 14.65 -21.35
CA SER A 692 22.43 14.53 -22.76
C SER A 692 23.37 13.34 -22.99
N ARG A 693 23.07 12.55 -24.03
CA ARG A 693 23.83 11.35 -24.40
C ARG A 693 25.30 11.65 -24.68
N SER A 694 25.62 12.84 -25.18
CA SER A 694 27.00 13.25 -25.49
C SER A 694 27.77 13.82 -24.29
N SER A 695 27.13 13.94 -23.13
CA SER A 695 27.79 14.56 -21.97
C SER A 695 28.84 13.63 -21.35
N PRO A 696 30.06 14.14 -21.06
CA PRO A 696 31.07 13.39 -20.33
C PRO A 696 30.75 13.22 -18.83
N LYS A 697 29.74 13.93 -18.29
CA LYS A 697 29.31 13.80 -16.88
C LYS A 697 28.04 12.97 -16.71
N ARG A 698 27.51 12.41 -17.80
CA ARG A 698 26.30 11.58 -17.75
C ARG A 698 26.59 10.29 -16.98
N GLN A 699 25.69 9.95 -16.06
CA GLN A 699 25.79 8.77 -15.20
C GLN A 699 24.55 7.90 -15.43
N LYS A 700 24.63 6.91 -16.32
CA LYS A 700 23.51 6.07 -16.76
C LYS A 700 23.63 4.62 -16.25
N LEU A 701 22.55 4.12 -15.66
CA LEU A 701 22.25 2.70 -15.51
C LEU A 701 20.98 2.36 -16.31
N ALA A 702 21.07 1.41 -17.23
CA ALA A 702 19.91 0.78 -17.87
C ALA A 702 19.65 -0.59 -17.25
N VAL A 703 18.38 -0.90 -16.97
CA VAL A 703 17.92 -2.24 -16.60
C VAL A 703 16.97 -2.74 -17.67
N HIS A 704 17.35 -3.84 -18.33
CA HIS A 704 16.55 -4.52 -19.34
C HIS A 704 15.97 -5.81 -18.75
N VAL A 705 14.65 -5.94 -18.77
CA VAL A 705 13.93 -7.17 -18.43
C VAL A 705 13.39 -7.75 -19.73
N LYS A 706 14.05 -8.77 -20.27
CA LYS A 706 13.72 -9.39 -21.55
C LYS A 706 12.69 -10.51 -21.39
N SER A 707 11.60 -10.46 -22.14
CA SER A 707 10.67 -11.59 -22.23
C SER A 707 11.32 -12.78 -22.96
N THR A 708 11.17 -13.99 -22.41
CA THR A 708 11.60 -15.24 -23.08
C THR A 708 10.45 -15.95 -23.81
N LEU A 709 9.21 -15.47 -23.65
CA LEU A 709 8.02 -16.06 -24.29
C LEU A 709 7.89 -15.71 -25.78
N LYS A 710 8.59 -14.67 -26.23
CA LYS A 710 8.65 -14.28 -27.64
C LYS A 710 10.07 -14.48 -28.17
N ASN A 711 10.22 -15.39 -29.15
CA ASN A 711 11.41 -15.44 -29.98
C ASN A 711 11.38 -14.28 -30.96
N THR A 712 11.84 -13.10 -30.53
CA THR A 712 12.16 -12.02 -31.47
C THR A 712 13.49 -12.37 -32.13
N ASN A 713 13.42 -12.96 -33.32
CA ASN A 713 14.57 -13.16 -34.21
C ASN A 713 15.11 -11.85 -34.81
N ASP A 714 14.45 -10.73 -34.52
CA ASP A 714 14.82 -9.41 -35.03
C ASP A 714 15.68 -8.65 -34.01
N ASP A 715 16.79 -8.11 -34.52
CA ASP A 715 17.69 -7.10 -33.96
C ASP A 715 18.85 -7.54 -33.06
N ASN A 716 19.73 -8.40 -33.62
CA ASN A 716 21.16 -8.40 -33.29
C ASN A 716 21.94 -7.28 -34.03
N THR A 717 21.26 -6.37 -34.74
CA THR A 717 21.89 -5.40 -35.67
C THR A 717 22.03 -3.97 -35.15
N LEU A 718 21.67 -3.67 -33.89
CA LEU A 718 22.01 -2.40 -33.23
C LEU A 718 23.14 -2.62 -32.20
N ALA A 719 24.18 -3.33 -32.62
CA ALA A 719 25.44 -3.46 -31.88
C ALA A 719 26.27 -2.18 -32.04
N ASN A 720 26.02 -1.19 -31.17
CA ASN A 720 27.03 -0.25 -30.65
C ASN A 720 26.40 0.74 -29.66
N ASN A 721 25.87 0.23 -28.55
CA ASN A 721 25.82 1.05 -27.35
C ASN A 721 27.12 0.76 -26.61
N ASN A 722 27.99 1.76 -26.44
CA ASN A 722 29.23 1.71 -25.63
C ASN A 722 28.92 1.47 -24.13
N SER A 723 28.03 0.53 -23.82
CA SER A 723 27.55 0.22 -22.49
C SER A 723 28.39 -0.90 -21.89
N THR A 724 28.80 -0.72 -20.64
CA THR A 724 29.44 -1.78 -19.85
C THR A 724 28.36 -2.68 -19.25
N ILE A 725 28.38 -3.97 -19.58
CA ILE A 725 27.40 -4.94 -19.06
C ILE A 725 27.78 -5.34 -17.64
N ILE A 726 26.82 -5.23 -16.72
CA ILE A 726 26.92 -5.70 -15.33
C ILE A 726 26.69 -7.22 -15.32
N ALA A 727 27.77 -7.99 -15.32
CA ALA A 727 27.71 -9.45 -15.20
C ALA A 727 27.46 -9.92 -13.75
N ASP A 728 27.95 -9.16 -12.76
CA ASP A 728 27.81 -9.46 -11.34
C ASP A 728 27.58 -8.15 -10.55
N ILE A 729 26.50 -8.10 -9.78
CA ILE A 729 26.08 -6.91 -9.04
C ILE A 729 27.08 -6.59 -7.91
N THR A 730 27.64 -7.61 -7.26
CA THR A 730 28.58 -7.42 -6.16
C THR A 730 29.90 -6.82 -6.65
N ASP A 731 30.46 -7.33 -7.73
CA ASP A 731 31.70 -6.83 -8.33
C ASP A 731 31.52 -5.44 -8.94
N PHE A 732 30.34 -5.15 -9.49
CA PHE A 732 29.96 -3.80 -9.86
C PHE A 732 30.04 -2.87 -8.64
N LYS A 733 29.33 -3.17 -7.55
CA LYS A 733 29.33 -2.33 -6.34
C LYS A 733 30.71 -2.13 -5.72
N LYS A 734 31.55 -3.17 -5.67
CA LYS A 734 32.91 -3.11 -5.10
C LYS A 734 33.83 -2.12 -5.82
N LYS A 735 33.60 -1.89 -7.12
CA LYS A 735 34.42 -1.00 -7.95
C LYS A 735 33.98 0.47 -7.84
N HIS A 736 32.78 0.72 -7.35
CA HIS A 736 32.20 2.06 -7.29
C HIS A 736 32.33 2.69 -5.91
N ARG A 737 32.36 4.02 -5.91
CA ARG A 737 32.26 4.81 -4.70
C ARG A 737 30.81 4.81 -4.21
N LEU A 738 30.62 5.29 -2.99
CA LEU A 738 29.29 5.53 -2.43
C LEU A 738 29.14 7.04 -2.21
N TYR A 739 27.98 7.59 -2.56
CA TYR A 739 27.68 8.99 -2.27
C TYR A 739 27.69 9.25 -0.76
N ALA A 740 28.06 10.48 -0.39
CA ALA A 740 27.91 10.96 0.97
C ALA A 740 26.42 11.10 1.33
N LEU A 741 26.09 10.81 2.59
CA LEU A 741 24.76 11.13 3.09
C LEU A 741 24.62 12.65 3.27
N PRO A 742 23.43 13.22 3.02
CA PRO A 742 23.14 14.63 3.30
C PRO A 742 23.37 14.97 4.77
N SER A 743 23.75 16.22 5.03
CA SER A 743 23.75 16.74 6.40
C SER A 743 22.32 17.08 6.83
N PRO A 744 21.95 16.78 8.08
CA PRO A 744 20.63 17.13 8.59
C PRO A 744 20.44 18.65 8.62
N PHE A 745 19.25 19.12 8.25
CA PHE A 745 18.87 20.54 8.30
C PHE A 745 18.80 21.05 9.73
N ILE A 746 18.25 20.22 10.64
CA ILE A 746 18.25 20.46 12.09
C ILE A 746 19.28 19.50 12.71
N PRO A 747 20.37 20.01 13.32
CA PRO A 747 21.32 19.16 14.03
C PRO A 747 20.67 18.43 15.21
N VAL A 748 20.87 17.11 15.29
CA VAL A 748 20.34 16.24 16.36
C VAL A 748 21.46 15.50 17.09
N GLY A 749 21.20 15.07 18.33
CA GLY A 749 22.12 14.29 19.17
C GLY A 749 22.62 15.02 20.43
N ILE A 750 23.10 14.26 21.41
CA ILE A 750 23.42 14.71 22.79
C ILE A 750 24.47 15.83 22.86
N SER A 751 25.23 16.10 21.79
CA SER A 751 26.16 17.23 21.71
C SER A 751 25.54 18.54 21.21
N SER A 752 24.26 18.57 20.83
CA SER A 752 23.55 19.79 20.41
C SER A 752 23.11 20.67 21.57
N THR A 753 23.14 20.16 22.81
CA THR A 753 23.17 20.96 24.04
C THR A 753 24.59 21.48 24.31
N LYS A 754 25.17 22.23 23.37
CA LYS A 754 26.29 23.12 23.70
C LYS A 754 25.75 24.33 24.44
N SER A 755 26.04 24.34 25.74
CA SER A 755 26.70 25.48 26.42
C SER A 755 26.30 26.85 25.84
N LYS A 756 25.26 27.45 26.42
CA LYS A 756 25.32 28.88 26.69
C LYS A 756 26.09 29.01 28.00
N LEU A 757 27.34 29.47 27.90
CA LEU A 757 28.04 30.11 29.01
C LEU A 757 27.21 31.27 29.53
#